data_AF-A0A9X1NYH8-F1
#
_entry.id   AF-A0A9X1NYH8-F1
#
_cell.length_a   1.000
_cell.length_b   1.000
_cell.length_c   1.000
_cell.angle_alpha   90.00
_cell.angle_beta   90.00
_cell.angle_gamma   90.00
#
_symmetry.space_group_name_H-M   'P 1'
#
loop_
_entity.id
_entity.type
_entity.pdbx_description
1 polymer ?
#
loop_
_entity_poly.entity_id
_entity_poly.type
_entity_poly.pdbx_seq_one_letter_code
_entity_poly.pdbx_strand_id
1 'polypeptide(L)'
;MTEYLYPALFALFVWWASTVLIIYLDGLPRWTFKYSMIGATLIFAVSLIGLQRSAQDASITGAYLAFTFGLLAWGWQEMSFYMGYVTGPRKQPCPENCRGFAHFVHAVQTSLYHELAIIVAAGAVVWLTWGAPNQIGMWTFMVLWWMHQSAKLNVFFGVRNLNEEFLPEHLEFLKGFLNKRSMNLLFPFSVTISTVITALLVVAAMAEGASAFERAGYTFLAVLMALAILEHWMLVLPMPAGAIWSPALKSRGTSQPFEAEIVVGFLGAGKTTTLRHMLSEADPNVKTVVLVNDFGELGIDGSLLEGQGADVVELSNGCICCSLRKDLSAQLREVVARIKPQRVLIEPSGVADVASLLRVLHEPEIAGLTKALRLYTVIDAGAFLRDFARMPDYFRIQAKLAPVFILNKTDLVSAGEIETVRETLLALNPAATILTARYGIVEGGVDPAMALSQWESKTRDILDDELAQERADQAQAAKARGDHGKAERTAAAQPADDHRAAATDALAEHRHDHEPRTQGHAGHGRDARHDHDHRAPRETAPHAHVDDSGHIGHAHAGHRHHHHHDHAHHGGHAHHDDHGHHHHDEPGLGLSSWSRRLSGQVDADGLRAVLGEVVAGHAGGVDRMKGIVETSRGWLRFDVAGGRASLAAHVPKPGETPRALAIGADPDLIWLDRAFAELTGEAVSSSASEPAVTPSLHAPAANVLPAE
;
A
#
# COMPACT_ATOMS: atom_id res chain seq x y z
N MET A 1 30.69 35.88 -20.91
CA MET A 1 30.17 34.53 -20.59
C MET A 1 31.08 33.77 -19.64
N THR A 2 32.39 33.68 -19.89
CA THR A 2 33.37 32.99 -19.02
C THR A 2 33.41 33.53 -17.59
N GLU A 3 33.24 34.84 -17.40
CA GLU A 3 33.23 35.51 -16.09
C GLU A 3 32.09 35.07 -15.16
N TYR A 4 30.99 34.56 -15.71
CA TYR A 4 29.84 34.05 -14.94
C TYR A 4 29.84 32.52 -14.88
N LEU A 5 30.29 31.88 -15.96
CA LEU A 5 30.28 30.43 -16.08
C LEU A 5 31.19 29.75 -15.06
N TYR A 6 32.42 30.25 -14.85
CA TYR A 6 33.34 29.61 -13.91
C TYR A 6 32.90 29.71 -12.45
N PRO A 7 32.45 30.87 -11.93
CA PRO A 7 31.89 30.93 -10.58
C PRO A 7 30.67 30.02 -10.43
N ALA A 8 29.78 29.97 -11.43
CA ALA A 8 28.59 29.12 -11.37
C ALA A 8 28.93 27.63 -11.32
N LEU A 9 29.83 27.16 -12.20
CA LEU A 9 30.28 25.76 -12.22
C LEU A 9 31.03 25.40 -10.93
N PHE A 10 31.85 26.32 -10.40
CA PHE A 10 32.53 26.11 -9.14
C PHE A 10 31.54 25.99 -7.97
N ALA A 11 30.55 26.88 -7.89
CA ALA A 11 29.50 26.82 -6.87
C ALA A 11 28.76 25.48 -6.91
N LEU A 12 28.32 25.06 -8.11
CA LEU A 12 27.65 23.78 -8.33
C LEU A 12 28.51 22.59 -7.90
N PHE A 13 29.79 22.59 -8.30
CA PHE A 13 30.73 21.53 -7.96
C PHE A 13 30.97 21.44 -6.45
N VAL A 14 31.27 22.55 -5.79
CA VAL A 14 31.58 22.57 -4.35
C VAL A 14 30.34 22.19 -3.54
N TRP A 15 29.17 22.75 -3.89
CA TRP A 15 27.91 22.38 -3.26
C TRP A 15 27.64 20.88 -3.39
N TRP A 16 27.69 20.35 -4.62
CA TRP A 16 27.46 18.93 -4.87
C TRP A 16 28.47 18.02 -4.15
N ALA A 17 29.76 18.31 -4.29
CA ALA A 17 30.83 17.53 -3.66
C ALA A 17 30.73 17.54 -2.13
N SER A 18 30.38 18.68 -1.53
CA SER A 18 30.19 18.80 -0.09
C SER A 18 29.00 17.97 0.41
N THR A 19 27.86 18.01 -0.29
CA THR A 19 26.67 17.21 0.05
C THR A 19 26.96 15.71 -0.05
N VAL A 20 27.61 15.26 -1.14
CA VAL A 20 28.03 13.87 -1.28
C VAL A 20 28.94 13.44 -0.14
N LEU A 21 29.93 14.28 0.20
CA LEU A 21 30.89 13.96 1.26
C LEU A 21 30.21 13.85 2.62
N ILE A 22 29.31 14.76 2.97
CA ILE A 22 28.57 14.73 4.24
C ILE A 22 27.72 13.46 4.33
N ILE A 23 26.92 13.15 3.29
CA ILE A 23 26.08 11.94 3.24
C ILE A 23 26.94 10.68 3.36
N TYR A 24 28.06 10.63 2.66
CA TYR A 24 28.99 9.50 2.72
C TYR A 24 29.58 9.30 4.13
N LEU A 25 30.08 10.37 4.75
CA LEU A 25 30.69 10.31 6.08
C LEU A 25 29.67 9.96 7.17
N ASP A 26 28.44 10.45 7.06
CA ASP A 26 27.35 10.10 7.94
C ASP A 26 26.86 8.64 7.74
N GLY A 27 27.04 8.09 6.54
CA GLY A 27 26.76 6.68 6.27
C GLY A 27 27.80 5.70 6.80
N LEU A 28 28.99 6.15 7.17
CA LEU A 28 30.02 5.28 7.74
C LEU A 28 29.63 4.76 9.14
N PRO A 29 30.24 3.65 9.62
CA PRO A 29 29.95 3.13 10.95
C PRO A 29 30.18 4.17 12.06
N ARG A 30 29.36 4.17 13.11
CA ARG A 30 29.39 5.18 14.20
C ARG A 30 30.76 5.40 14.86
N TRP A 31 31.63 4.39 14.87
CA TRP A 31 32.99 4.54 15.43
C TRP A 31 33.85 5.55 14.64
N THR A 32 33.52 5.79 13.36
CA THR A 32 34.20 6.76 12.50
C THR A 32 33.79 8.20 12.80
N PHE A 33 32.59 8.43 13.37
CA PHE A 33 32.01 9.76 13.56
C PHE A 33 32.91 10.68 14.40
N LYS A 34 33.60 10.14 15.41
CA LYS A 34 34.55 10.90 16.22
C LYS A 34 35.71 11.47 15.38
N TYR A 35 36.23 10.69 14.44
CA TYR A 35 37.33 11.12 13.58
C TYR A 35 36.84 12.12 12.53
N SER A 36 35.67 11.85 11.94
CA SER A 36 35.01 12.78 11.01
C SER A 36 34.73 14.13 11.67
N MET A 37 34.25 14.15 12.92
CA MET A 37 34.02 15.39 13.66
C MET A 37 35.29 16.13 14.08
N ILE A 38 36.37 15.42 14.43
CA ILE A 38 37.68 16.04 14.66
C ILE A 38 38.15 16.74 13.38
N GLY A 39 38.11 16.04 12.24
CA GLY A 39 38.46 16.59 10.94
C GLY A 39 37.61 17.82 10.57
N ALA A 40 36.28 17.70 10.71
CA ALA A 40 35.36 18.80 10.45
C ALA A 40 35.65 20.02 11.35
N THR A 41 35.97 19.81 12.62
CA THR A 41 36.26 20.90 13.58
C THR A 41 37.57 21.61 13.25
N LEU A 42 38.59 20.87 12.80
CA LEU A 42 39.83 21.48 12.30
C LEU A 42 39.57 22.31 11.03
N ILE A 43 38.78 21.78 10.09
CA ILE A 43 38.36 22.51 8.88
C ILE A 43 37.56 23.75 9.25
N PHE A 44 36.67 23.67 10.23
CA PHE A 44 35.89 24.81 10.73
C PHE A 44 36.81 25.92 11.27
N ALA A 45 37.79 25.58 12.12
CA ALA A 45 38.75 26.55 12.62
C ALA A 45 39.56 27.21 11.49
N VAL A 46 40.02 26.42 10.51
CA VAL A 46 40.70 26.94 9.32
C VAL A 46 39.77 27.85 8.50
N SER A 47 38.48 27.50 8.39
CA SER A 47 37.51 28.30 7.65
C SER A 47 37.27 29.67 8.28
N LEU A 48 37.25 29.79 9.61
CA LEU A 48 37.13 31.08 10.29
C LEU A 48 38.36 31.98 10.04
N ILE A 49 39.56 31.41 10.10
CA ILE A 49 40.81 32.12 9.77
C ILE A 49 40.79 32.54 8.29
N GLY A 50 40.34 31.64 7.42
CA GLY A 50 40.19 31.88 5.99
C GLY A 50 39.19 33.00 5.67
N LEU A 51 38.04 33.04 6.35
CA LEU A 51 37.05 34.11 6.25
C LEU A 51 37.64 35.45 6.67
N GLN A 52 38.33 35.49 7.82
CA GLN A 52 38.97 36.73 8.28
C GLN A 52 39.99 37.27 7.26
N ARG A 53 40.80 36.39 6.67
CA ARG A 53 41.82 36.80 5.67
C ARG A 53 41.20 37.21 4.35
N SER A 54 40.26 36.42 3.83
CA SER A 54 39.59 36.70 2.55
C SER A 54 38.68 37.92 2.62
N ALA A 55 38.17 38.29 3.80
CA ALA A 55 37.38 39.50 4.00
C ALA A 55 38.11 40.80 3.61
N GLN A 56 39.45 40.83 3.74
CA GLN A 56 40.28 41.97 3.37
C GLN A 56 40.76 41.93 1.91
N ASP A 57 40.41 40.87 1.16
CA ASP A 57 40.83 40.66 -0.23
C ASP A 57 39.63 40.82 -1.18
N ALA A 58 39.57 41.96 -1.86
CA ALA A 58 38.57 42.27 -2.88
C ALA A 58 39.00 41.87 -4.30
N SER A 59 39.88 40.87 -4.43
CA SER A 59 40.23 40.25 -5.71
C SER A 59 39.29 39.11 -6.07
N ILE A 60 39.30 38.68 -7.33
CA ILE A 60 38.56 37.49 -7.80
C ILE A 60 38.90 36.26 -6.94
N THR A 61 40.18 36.04 -6.64
CA THR A 61 40.61 34.94 -5.76
C THR A 61 40.02 35.07 -4.37
N GLY A 62 39.96 36.29 -3.83
CA GLY A 62 39.27 36.61 -2.58
C GLY A 62 37.81 36.20 -2.58
N ALA A 63 37.06 36.39 -3.68
CA ALA A 63 35.66 35.92 -3.78
C ALA A 63 35.54 34.39 -3.69
N TYR A 64 36.38 33.65 -4.43
CA TYR A 64 36.38 32.18 -4.42
C TYR A 64 36.73 31.63 -3.05
N LEU A 65 37.75 32.19 -2.39
CA LEU A 65 38.16 31.79 -1.05
C LEU A 65 37.06 32.11 -0.02
N ALA A 66 36.49 33.32 -0.05
CA ALA A 66 35.45 33.72 0.88
C ALA A 66 34.20 32.83 0.75
N PHE A 67 33.75 32.55 -0.49
CA PHE A 67 32.66 31.61 -0.74
C PHE A 67 32.97 30.21 -0.21
N THR A 68 34.16 29.67 -0.52
CA THR A 68 34.56 28.32 -0.09
C THR A 68 34.61 28.22 1.43
N PHE A 69 35.23 29.19 2.12
CA PHE A 69 35.29 29.16 3.58
C PHE A 69 33.92 29.38 4.24
N GLY A 70 33.04 30.18 3.65
CA GLY A 70 31.64 30.30 4.11
C GLY A 70 30.90 28.96 4.05
N LEU A 71 31.08 28.21 2.95
CA LEU A 71 30.49 26.88 2.78
C LEU A 71 31.11 25.82 3.70
N LEU A 72 32.43 25.85 3.90
CA LEU A 72 33.11 24.97 4.87
C LEU A 72 32.66 25.24 6.31
N ALA A 73 32.47 26.52 6.66
CA ALA A 73 31.93 26.90 7.96
C ALA A 73 30.51 26.36 8.18
N TRP A 74 29.69 26.39 7.13
CA TRP A 74 28.36 25.77 7.14
C TRP A 74 28.41 24.24 7.21
N GLY A 75 29.32 23.60 6.47
CA GLY A 75 29.45 22.14 6.44
C GLY A 75 29.71 21.53 7.82
N TRP A 76 30.40 22.26 8.72
CA TRP A 76 30.53 21.83 10.12
C TRP A 76 29.19 21.80 10.86
N GLN A 77 28.30 22.77 10.62
CA GLN A 77 26.97 22.80 11.22
C GLN A 77 26.19 21.54 10.83
N GLU A 78 26.09 21.28 9.53
CA GLU A 78 25.40 20.10 8.98
C GLU A 78 25.98 18.79 9.53
N MET A 79 27.31 18.62 9.49
CA MET A 79 27.96 17.42 10.03
C MET A 79 27.70 17.23 11.53
N SER A 80 27.77 18.30 12.32
CA SER A 80 27.56 18.23 13.76
C SER A 80 26.13 17.80 14.13
N PHE A 81 25.14 18.19 13.31
CA PHE A 81 23.75 17.80 13.46
C PHE A 81 23.54 16.36 13.02
N TYR A 82 23.91 16.01 11.78
CA TYR A 82 23.70 14.67 11.23
C TYR A 82 24.42 13.59 12.02
N MET A 83 25.61 13.85 12.58
CA MET A 83 26.32 12.88 13.42
C MET A 83 25.85 12.86 14.88
N GLY A 84 24.87 13.69 15.25
CA GLY A 84 24.22 13.69 16.56
C GLY A 84 24.99 14.40 17.69
N TYR A 85 26.06 15.15 17.38
CA TYR A 85 26.88 15.85 18.37
C TYR A 85 26.22 17.14 18.88
N VAL A 86 25.70 17.96 17.97
CA VAL A 86 25.06 19.24 18.29
C VAL A 86 23.63 19.19 17.76
N THR A 87 22.71 18.73 18.60
CA THR A 87 21.29 18.53 18.26
C THR A 87 20.40 19.34 19.20
N GLY A 88 19.74 18.71 20.16
CA GLY A 88 18.88 19.40 21.13
C GLY A 88 18.69 18.60 22.41
N PRO A 89 18.09 19.20 23.45
CA PRO A 89 17.80 18.53 24.71
C PRO A 89 16.86 17.33 24.57
N ARG A 90 16.03 17.27 23.52
CA ARG A 90 15.07 16.18 23.32
C ARG A 90 15.58 15.17 22.27
N LYS A 91 15.69 13.90 22.67
CA LYS A 91 16.03 12.75 21.82
C LYS A 91 14.94 11.68 21.78
N GLN A 92 13.70 12.09 22.07
CA GLN A 92 12.54 11.22 22.16
C GLN A 92 11.46 11.70 21.17
N PRO A 93 10.67 10.77 20.59
CA PRO A 93 9.57 11.13 19.69
C PRO A 93 8.50 11.96 20.41
N CYS A 94 7.59 12.56 19.63
CA CYS A 94 6.40 13.22 20.19
C CYS A 94 5.54 12.19 20.95
N PRO A 95 5.02 12.52 22.15
CA PRO A 95 4.03 11.70 22.84
C PRO A 95 2.71 11.60 22.06
N GLU A 96 1.85 10.61 22.35
CA GLU A 96 0.62 10.34 21.59
C GLU A 96 -0.39 11.52 21.53
N ASN A 97 -0.29 12.48 22.46
CA ASN A 97 -1.14 13.69 22.52
C ASN A 97 -0.41 14.99 22.14
N CYS A 98 0.72 14.88 21.46
CA CYS A 98 1.56 16.01 21.05
C CYS A 98 0.88 16.81 19.92
N ARG A 99 0.17 17.89 20.25
CA ARG A 99 -0.51 18.77 19.27
C ARG A 99 -0.26 20.25 19.54
N GLY A 100 -0.51 21.07 18.51
CA GLY A 100 -0.47 22.53 18.61
C GLY A 100 0.87 23.06 19.11
N PHE A 101 0.83 23.94 20.11
CA PHE A 101 2.03 24.60 20.64
C PHE A 101 2.99 23.62 21.35
N ALA A 102 2.48 22.59 22.01
CA ALA A 102 3.32 21.57 22.66
C ALA A 102 4.16 20.80 21.62
N HIS A 103 3.55 20.46 20.48
CA HIS A 103 4.26 19.86 19.34
C HIS A 103 5.36 20.79 18.81
N PHE A 104 5.05 22.09 18.64
CA PHE A 104 6.04 23.07 18.22
C PHE A 104 7.22 23.19 19.19
N VAL A 105 6.96 23.35 20.48
CA VAL A 105 8.02 23.45 21.50
C VAL A 105 8.89 22.20 21.52
N HIS A 106 8.28 21.01 21.46
CA HIS A 106 9.04 19.77 21.43
C HIS A 106 9.85 19.60 20.14
N ALA A 107 9.33 20.03 18.99
CA ALA A 107 10.08 20.05 17.74
C ALA A 107 11.27 21.03 17.80
N VAL A 108 11.12 22.20 18.43
CA VAL A 108 12.24 23.13 18.64
C VAL A 108 13.29 22.49 19.58
N GLN A 109 12.85 21.79 20.63
CA GLN A 109 13.74 21.10 21.57
C GLN A 109 14.58 19.98 20.94
N THR A 110 14.24 19.45 19.76
CA THR A 110 15.07 18.42 19.11
C THR A 110 16.33 19.00 18.46
N SER A 111 16.35 20.30 18.19
CA SER A 111 17.40 20.99 17.42
C SER A 111 17.88 22.29 18.06
N LEU A 112 17.46 22.61 19.29
CA LEU A 112 17.75 23.88 19.95
C LEU A 112 19.26 24.18 20.07
N TYR A 113 20.09 23.19 20.43
CA TYR A 113 21.53 23.41 20.56
C TYR A 113 22.19 23.66 19.21
N HIS A 114 21.69 23.01 18.16
CA HIS A 114 22.11 23.24 16.79
C HIS A 114 21.80 24.68 16.35
N GLU A 115 20.59 25.17 16.61
CA GLU A 115 20.22 26.56 16.29
C GLU A 115 21.10 27.58 17.04
N LEU A 116 21.38 27.33 18.31
CA LEU A 116 22.29 28.17 19.09
C LEU A 116 23.71 28.15 18.52
N ALA A 117 24.20 26.99 18.08
CA ALA A 117 25.51 26.87 17.45
C ALA A 117 25.59 27.64 16.12
N ILE A 118 24.53 27.60 15.30
CA ILE A 118 24.44 28.40 14.07
C ILE A 118 24.46 29.89 14.40
N ILE A 119 23.69 30.35 15.40
CA ILE A 119 23.66 31.78 15.79
C ILE A 119 25.03 32.25 16.29
N VAL A 120 25.73 31.44 17.09
CA VAL A 120 27.08 31.75 17.56
C VAL A 120 28.06 31.81 16.39
N ALA A 121 28.01 30.85 15.47
CA ALA A 121 28.84 30.85 14.27
C ALA A 121 28.54 32.05 13.36
N ALA A 122 27.26 32.38 13.14
CA ALA A 122 26.82 33.55 12.40
C ALA A 122 27.40 34.84 13.02
N GLY A 123 27.30 34.99 14.34
CA GLY A 123 27.87 36.11 15.07
C GLY A 123 29.38 36.21 14.92
N ALA A 124 30.10 35.08 14.97
CA ALA A 124 31.53 35.03 14.75
C ALA A 124 31.91 35.42 13.31
N VAL A 125 31.21 34.90 12.30
CA VAL A 125 31.43 35.24 10.88
C VAL A 125 31.20 36.73 10.66
N VAL A 126 30.07 37.27 11.12
CA VAL A 126 29.74 38.70 11.03
C VAL A 126 30.81 39.54 11.71
N TRP A 127 31.25 39.18 12.91
CA TRP A 127 32.28 39.91 13.63
C TRP A 127 33.63 39.90 12.88
N LEU A 128 34.04 38.76 12.32
CA LEU A 128 35.31 38.62 11.59
C LEU A 128 35.32 39.38 10.26
N THR A 129 34.17 39.57 9.62
CA THR A 129 34.08 40.22 8.30
C THR A 129 33.48 41.62 8.36
N TRP A 130 33.11 42.13 9.55
CA TRP A 130 32.41 43.40 9.68
C TRP A 130 33.18 44.56 9.07
N GLY A 131 32.52 45.35 8.21
CA GLY A 131 33.12 46.53 7.59
C GLY A 131 34.27 46.25 6.61
N ALA A 132 34.56 44.99 6.30
CA ALA A 132 35.59 44.59 5.36
C ALA A 132 35.10 44.69 3.90
N PRO A 133 36.00 44.88 2.92
CA PRO A 133 35.62 45.08 1.52
C PRO A 133 35.02 43.84 0.84
N ASN A 134 35.33 42.63 1.34
CA ASN A 134 34.77 41.39 0.82
C ASN A 134 33.78 40.76 1.82
N GLN A 135 32.50 40.81 1.46
CA GLN A 135 31.38 40.30 2.27
C GLN A 135 30.82 38.96 1.75
N ILE A 136 31.45 38.36 0.72
CA ILE A 136 30.89 37.17 0.04
C ILE A 136 30.79 35.98 0.99
N GLY A 137 31.79 35.76 1.84
CA GLY A 137 31.78 34.64 2.79
C GLY A 137 30.68 34.76 3.84
N MET A 138 30.45 35.97 4.37
CA MET A 138 29.35 36.26 5.29
C MET A 138 28.01 36.01 4.61
N TRP A 139 27.78 36.59 3.43
CA TRP A 139 26.52 36.40 2.71
C TRP A 139 26.28 34.95 2.29
N THR A 140 27.34 34.19 1.96
CA THR A 140 27.26 32.75 1.70
C THR A 140 26.69 32.02 2.92
N PHE A 141 27.22 32.30 4.12
CA PHE A 141 26.73 31.74 5.37
C PHE A 141 25.28 32.16 5.67
N MET A 142 24.95 33.44 5.47
CA MET A 142 23.59 33.96 5.73
C MET A 142 22.55 33.38 4.78
N VAL A 143 22.88 33.18 3.50
CA VAL A 143 21.98 32.53 2.54
C VAL A 143 21.70 31.09 2.96
N LEU A 144 22.72 30.33 3.35
CA LEU A 144 22.56 28.97 3.84
C LEU A 144 21.71 28.94 5.11
N TRP A 145 21.98 29.82 6.07
CA TRP A 145 21.19 29.92 7.30
C TRP A 145 19.72 30.24 7.02
N TRP A 146 19.44 31.29 6.24
CA TRP A 146 18.10 31.70 5.89
C TRP A 146 17.32 30.58 5.20
N MET A 147 17.93 29.93 4.20
CA MET A 147 17.28 28.88 3.43
C MET A 147 17.10 27.60 4.25
N HIS A 148 18.02 27.30 5.17
CA HIS A 148 17.87 26.19 6.12
C HIS A 148 16.68 26.41 7.06
N GLN A 149 16.51 27.62 7.61
CA GLN A 149 15.34 27.96 8.44
C GLN A 149 14.04 27.85 7.65
N SER A 150 14.04 28.36 6.41
CA SER A 150 12.90 28.25 5.50
C SER A 150 12.52 26.78 5.23
N ALA A 151 13.50 25.93 4.90
CA ALA A 151 13.26 24.51 4.65
C ALA A 151 12.71 23.81 5.89
N LYS A 152 13.32 24.04 7.05
CA LYS A 152 12.90 23.46 8.34
C LYS A 152 11.46 23.83 8.71
N LEU A 153 11.08 25.10 8.55
CA LEU A 153 9.71 25.56 8.80
C LEU A 153 8.72 24.97 7.80
N ASN A 154 9.09 24.90 6.52
CA ASN A 154 8.26 24.26 5.49
C ASN A 154 8.01 22.79 5.83
N VAL A 155 9.05 22.03 6.18
CA VAL A 155 8.95 20.63 6.59
C VAL A 155 8.10 20.47 7.86
N PHE A 156 8.24 21.37 8.83
CA PHE A 156 7.44 21.36 10.07
C PHE A 156 5.94 21.62 9.80
N PHE A 157 5.60 22.64 9.00
CA PHE A 157 4.20 22.92 8.65
C PHE A 157 3.60 21.91 7.68
N GLY A 158 4.48 21.28 6.91
CA GLY A 158 4.24 20.08 6.14
C GLY A 158 4.42 20.28 4.64
N VAL A 159 5.02 19.25 4.04
CA VAL A 159 5.37 19.17 2.62
C VAL A 159 5.18 17.73 2.13
N ARG A 160 5.20 17.55 0.80
CA ARG A 160 4.86 16.26 0.18
C ARG A 160 5.99 15.25 0.35
N ASN A 161 7.23 15.72 0.19
CA ASN A 161 8.44 14.93 0.34
C ASN A 161 9.22 15.41 1.55
N LEU A 162 9.23 14.59 2.60
CA LEU A 162 9.93 14.88 3.85
C LEU A 162 11.41 14.47 3.82
N ASN A 163 11.87 13.83 2.73
CA ASN A 163 13.25 13.37 2.57
C ASN A 163 13.73 12.50 3.76
N GLU A 164 12.82 11.71 4.34
CA GLU A 164 13.08 10.89 5.52
C GLU A 164 14.22 9.86 5.32
N GLU A 165 14.50 9.50 4.07
CA GLU A 165 15.62 8.65 3.67
C GLU A 165 17.00 9.28 3.97
N PHE A 166 17.07 10.60 4.11
CA PHE A 166 18.29 11.34 4.48
C PHE A 166 18.49 11.43 6.00
N LEU A 167 17.50 11.05 6.83
CA LEU A 167 17.67 11.03 8.28
C LEU A 167 18.46 9.78 8.72
N PRO A 168 19.56 9.93 9.48
CA PRO A 168 20.29 8.79 10.03
C PRO A 168 19.50 8.11 11.16
N GLU A 169 19.76 6.82 11.39
CA GLU A 169 19.02 5.98 12.35
C GLU A 169 18.89 6.58 13.75
N HIS A 170 19.92 7.26 14.24
CA HIS A 170 19.93 7.87 15.57
C HIS A 170 19.10 9.15 15.67
N LEU A 171 18.65 9.71 14.54
CA LEU A 171 17.77 10.87 14.46
C LEU A 171 16.35 10.50 13.99
N GLU A 172 16.00 9.21 13.91
CA GLU A 172 14.66 8.79 13.47
C GLU A 172 13.52 9.31 14.34
N PHE A 173 13.78 9.62 15.61
CA PHE A 173 12.80 10.25 16.49
C PHE A 173 12.28 11.60 15.94
N LEU A 174 13.03 12.25 15.03
CA LEU A 174 12.59 13.46 14.34
C LEU A 174 11.38 13.24 13.44
N LYS A 175 11.19 12.02 12.89
CA LYS A 175 10.05 11.69 12.02
C LYS A 175 8.71 12.00 12.69
N GLY A 176 8.63 11.78 14.00
CA GLY A 176 7.44 12.09 14.80
C GLY A 176 7.10 13.58 14.94
N PHE A 177 7.94 14.49 14.44
CA PHE A 177 7.72 15.94 14.43
C PHE A 177 7.51 16.51 13.02
N LEU A 178 7.60 15.66 11.98
CA LEU A 178 7.43 16.06 10.59
C LEU A 178 5.99 15.85 10.15
N ASN A 179 5.49 16.70 9.25
CA ASN A 179 4.09 16.64 8.81
C ASN A 179 4.01 16.42 7.30
N LYS A 180 3.31 15.38 6.86
CA LYS A 180 3.16 15.10 5.42
C LYS A 180 1.90 15.77 4.88
N ARG A 181 2.06 16.77 4.01
CA ARG A 181 0.95 17.53 3.38
C ARG A 181 1.28 17.83 1.93
N SER A 182 0.30 18.17 1.09
CA SER A 182 0.60 18.53 -0.30
C SER A 182 1.46 19.79 -0.40
N MET A 183 1.11 20.84 0.34
CA MET A 183 1.84 22.11 0.42
C MET A 183 1.33 22.95 1.60
N ASN A 184 2.17 23.83 2.14
CA ASN A 184 1.80 24.81 3.16
C ASN A 184 1.86 26.25 2.59
N LEU A 185 1.29 27.24 3.31
CA LEU A 185 1.23 28.63 2.86
C LEU A 185 2.57 29.39 2.93
N LEU A 186 3.54 28.91 3.71
CA LEU A 186 4.87 29.51 3.81
C LEU A 186 5.67 29.28 2.52
N PHE A 187 5.48 28.14 1.87
CA PHE A 187 6.17 27.76 0.64
C PHE A 187 6.16 28.86 -0.45
N PRO A 188 5.01 29.33 -0.96
CA PRO A 188 4.99 30.34 -2.03
C PRO A 188 5.65 31.66 -1.61
N PHE A 189 5.54 32.04 -0.33
CA PHE A 189 6.20 33.24 0.19
C PHE A 189 7.73 33.08 0.21
N SER A 190 8.22 31.96 0.77
CA SER A 190 9.67 31.67 0.84
C SER A 190 10.31 31.60 -0.54
N VAL A 191 9.66 30.93 -1.50
CA VAL A 191 10.18 30.79 -2.86
C VAL A 191 10.14 32.14 -3.57
N THR A 192 9.04 32.89 -3.48
CA THR A 192 8.91 34.20 -4.15
C THR A 192 9.98 35.18 -3.69
N ILE A 193 10.18 35.32 -2.37
CA ILE A 193 11.21 36.21 -1.83
C ILE A 193 12.60 35.78 -2.31
N SER A 194 12.90 34.48 -2.23
CA SER A 194 14.19 33.95 -2.65
C SER A 194 14.43 34.13 -4.15
N THR A 195 13.38 33.99 -4.98
CA THR A 195 13.44 34.27 -6.42
C THR A 195 13.71 35.74 -6.70
N VAL A 196 13.05 36.66 -5.99
CA VAL A 196 13.31 38.10 -6.11
C VAL A 196 14.75 38.42 -5.71
N ILE A 197 15.25 37.90 -4.59
CA ILE A 197 16.64 38.09 -4.16
C ILE A 197 17.62 37.53 -5.21
N THR A 198 17.34 36.34 -5.74
CA THR A 198 18.15 35.74 -6.81
C THR A 198 18.20 36.64 -8.05
N ALA A 199 17.05 37.18 -8.48
CA ALA A 199 16.98 38.09 -9.62
C ALA A 199 17.77 39.37 -9.35
N LEU A 200 17.68 39.94 -8.14
CA LEU A 200 18.46 41.11 -7.75
C LEU A 200 19.97 40.84 -7.74
N LEU A 201 20.40 39.67 -7.28
CA LEU A 201 21.81 39.26 -7.33
C LEU A 201 22.30 39.08 -8.77
N VAL A 202 21.48 38.51 -9.66
CA VAL A 202 21.81 38.40 -11.10
C VAL A 202 21.92 39.79 -11.74
N VAL A 203 20.98 40.69 -11.45
CA VAL A 203 21.04 42.08 -11.95
C VAL A 203 22.28 42.79 -11.41
N ALA A 204 22.62 42.62 -10.13
CA ALA A 204 23.84 43.18 -9.54
C ALA A 204 25.11 42.59 -10.19
N ALA A 205 25.13 41.30 -10.51
CA ALA A 205 26.22 40.67 -11.25
C ALA A 205 26.35 41.22 -12.68
N MET A 206 25.26 41.63 -13.31
CA MET A 206 25.22 42.13 -14.68
C MET A 206 25.31 43.67 -14.78
N ALA A 207 25.41 44.37 -13.66
CA ALA A 207 25.41 45.83 -13.63
C ALA A 207 26.61 46.40 -14.41
N GLU A 208 26.36 47.44 -15.21
CA GLU A 208 27.40 48.18 -15.91
C GLU A 208 28.34 48.82 -14.88
N GLY A 209 29.63 48.49 -14.95
CA GLY A 209 30.64 48.94 -13.98
C GLY A 209 30.98 47.96 -12.87
N ALA A 210 30.28 46.82 -12.74
CA ALA A 210 30.65 45.79 -11.77
C ALA A 210 32.05 45.23 -12.06
N SER A 211 32.91 45.22 -11.04
CA SER A 211 34.23 44.62 -11.08
C SER A 211 34.16 43.10 -11.23
N ALA A 212 35.24 42.47 -11.71
CA ALA A 212 35.28 41.01 -11.85
C ALA A 212 35.09 40.27 -10.50
N PHE A 213 35.53 40.88 -9.40
CA PHE A 213 35.26 40.41 -8.04
C PHE A 213 33.77 40.40 -7.72
N GLU A 214 33.07 41.51 -7.94
CA GLU A 214 31.62 41.64 -7.68
C GLU A 214 30.80 40.69 -8.57
N ARG A 215 31.15 40.59 -9.86
CA ARG A 215 30.50 39.64 -10.78
C ARG A 215 30.59 38.21 -10.27
N ALA A 216 31.78 37.78 -9.86
CA ALA A 216 31.98 36.44 -9.30
C ALA A 216 31.21 36.26 -7.99
N GLY A 217 31.33 37.23 -7.07
CA GLY A 217 30.66 37.22 -5.77
C GLY A 217 29.14 37.12 -5.86
N TYR A 218 28.50 37.97 -6.65
CA TYR A 218 27.06 37.93 -6.87
C TYR A 218 26.61 36.67 -7.61
N THR A 219 27.43 36.16 -8.55
CA THR A 219 27.15 34.87 -9.21
C THR A 219 27.17 33.72 -8.22
N PHE A 220 28.13 33.66 -7.28
CA PHE A 220 28.16 32.64 -6.23
C PHE A 220 26.89 32.65 -5.40
N LEU A 221 26.49 33.83 -4.91
CA LEU A 221 25.29 33.99 -4.08
C LEU A 221 24.00 33.67 -4.87
N ALA A 222 23.92 34.08 -6.14
CA ALA A 222 22.77 33.81 -6.99
C ALA A 222 22.60 32.31 -7.27
N VAL A 223 23.70 31.61 -7.59
CA VAL A 223 23.65 30.16 -7.84
C VAL A 223 23.30 29.40 -6.57
N LEU A 224 23.87 29.78 -5.43
CA LEU A 224 23.54 29.18 -4.14
C LEU A 224 22.06 29.35 -3.78
N MET A 225 21.52 30.56 -3.95
CA MET A 225 20.10 30.85 -3.73
C MET A 225 19.21 30.06 -4.71
N ALA A 226 19.60 29.97 -5.99
CA ALA A 226 18.89 29.19 -6.99
C ALA A 226 18.84 27.68 -6.65
N LEU A 227 19.94 27.11 -6.14
CA LEU A 227 19.98 25.74 -5.64
C LEU A 227 19.06 25.54 -4.44
N ALA A 228 19.04 26.50 -3.52
CA ALA A 228 18.14 26.44 -2.37
C ALA A 228 16.65 26.55 -2.77
N ILE A 229 16.32 27.35 -3.79
CA ILE A 229 14.98 27.39 -4.38
C ILE A 229 14.63 26.04 -5.01
N LEU A 230 15.56 25.42 -5.75
CA LEU A 230 15.36 24.10 -6.34
C LEU A 230 15.07 23.05 -5.26
N GLU A 231 15.80 23.06 -4.15
CA GLU A 231 15.56 22.18 -3.01
C GLU A 231 14.16 22.37 -2.43
N HIS A 232 13.67 23.60 -2.30
CA HIS A 232 12.30 23.86 -1.85
C HIS A 232 11.27 23.27 -2.81
N TRP A 233 11.47 23.41 -4.13
CA TRP A 233 10.60 22.77 -5.12
C TRP A 233 10.62 21.25 -5.02
N MET A 234 11.76 20.64 -4.68
CA MET A 234 11.85 19.19 -4.45
C MET A 234 11.04 18.73 -3.23
N LEU A 235 10.77 19.59 -2.24
CA LEU A 235 9.89 19.27 -1.11
C LEU A 235 8.40 19.12 -1.53
N VAL A 236 7.99 19.81 -2.60
CA VAL A 236 6.58 19.88 -3.05
C VAL A 236 6.31 19.01 -4.29
N LEU A 237 7.23 18.98 -5.25
CA LEU A 237 7.09 18.21 -6.49
C LEU A 237 7.29 16.71 -6.22
N PRO A 238 6.53 15.79 -6.85
CA PRO A 238 6.65 14.35 -6.64
C PRO A 238 7.91 13.74 -7.30
N MET A 239 9.10 14.20 -6.93
CA MET A 239 10.37 13.68 -7.42
C MET A 239 11.12 13.00 -6.27
N PRO A 240 11.57 11.74 -6.45
CA PRO A 240 12.38 11.06 -5.44
C PRO A 240 13.77 11.70 -5.38
N ALA A 241 13.97 12.61 -4.42
CA ALA A 241 15.27 13.23 -4.18
C ALA A 241 16.37 12.17 -3.98
N GLY A 242 16.07 11.06 -3.30
CA GLY A 242 16.99 9.95 -3.08
C GLY A 242 17.51 9.28 -4.34
N ALA A 243 16.82 9.36 -5.48
CA ALA A 243 17.33 8.81 -6.74
C ALA A 243 18.61 9.53 -7.19
N ILE A 244 18.66 10.85 -6.99
CA ILE A 244 19.79 11.72 -7.34
C ILE A 244 21.02 11.38 -6.49
N TRP A 245 20.79 10.98 -5.23
CA TRP A 245 21.83 10.73 -4.23
C TRP A 245 22.05 9.24 -3.94
N SER A 246 21.44 8.35 -4.72
CA SER A 246 21.45 6.91 -4.50
C SER A 246 22.87 6.29 -4.37
N PRO A 247 23.92 6.75 -5.09
CA PRO A 247 25.26 6.20 -4.88
C PRO A 247 25.86 6.56 -3.51
N ALA A 248 25.55 7.75 -2.97
CA ALA A 248 26.02 8.21 -1.66
C ALA A 248 25.26 7.53 -0.52
N LEU A 249 23.95 7.32 -0.69
CA LEU A 249 23.09 6.64 0.29
C LEU A 249 23.43 5.15 0.46
N LYS A 250 24.07 4.50 -0.52
CA LYS A 250 24.56 3.10 -0.39
C LYS A 250 25.53 2.89 0.77
N SER A 251 26.24 3.94 1.20
CA SER A 251 27.14 3.88 2.36
C SER A 251 26.41 3.57 3.67
N ARG A 252 25.12 3.95 3.80
CA ARG A 252 24.26 3.74 4.99
C ARG A 252 23.79 2.29 5.19
N GLY A 253 24.35 1.35 4.43
CA GLY A 253 24.08 -0.07 4.50
C GLY A 253 22.86 -0.48 3.69
N THR A 254 23.02 -1.51 2.87
CA THR A 254 21.91 -2.33 2.38
C THR A 254 21.17 -2.92 3.60
N SER A 255 19.85 -3.03 3.52
CA SER A 255 19.06 -3.82 4.47
C SER A 255 19.76 -5.14 4.78
N GLN A 256 19.92 -5.47 6.06
CA GLN A 256 20.53 -6.74 6.47
C GLN A 256 19.64 -7.89 5.98
N PRO A 257 20.22 -9.01 5.53
CA PRO A 257 19.42 -10.19 5.23
C PRO A 257 18.63 -10.65 6.45
N PHE A 258 17.35 -10.98 6.28
CA PHE A 258 16.44 -11.43 7.32
C PHE A 258 16.03 -12.89 7.12
N GLU A 259 15.66 -13.57 8.20
CA GLU A 259 15.04 -14.89 8.15
C GLU A 259 13.52 -14.75 8.08
N ALA A 260 12.89 -15.35 7.07
CA ALA A 260 11.45 -15.32 6.86
C ALA A 260 10.80 -16.61 7.38
N GLU A 261 9.75 -16.48 8.17
CA GLU A 261 8.94 -17.58 8.70
C GLU A 261 7.48 -17.35 8.34
N ILE A 262 6.86 -18.31 7.66
CA ILE A 262 5.45 -18.23 7.26
C ILE A 262 4.68 -19.30 8.04
N VAL A 263 3.61 -18.89 8.73
CA VAL A 263 2.71 -19.80 9.45
C VAL A 263 1.35 -19.80 8.74
N VAL A 264 1.07 -20.87 7.98
CA VAL A 264 -0.15 -21.04 7.19
C VAL A 264 -1.05 -22.14 7.76
N GLY A 265 -2.28 -22.24 7.26
CA GLY A 265 -3.26 -23.22 7.75
C GLY A 265 -4.68 -22.67 7.76
N PHE A 266 -5.66 -23.57 7.88
CA PHE A 266 -7.07 -23.23 7.83
C PHE A 266 -7.52 -22.32 8.97
N LEU A 267 -8.65 -21.64 8.77
CA LEU A 267 -9.30 -20.87 9.84
C LEU A 267 -9.62 -21.80 11.02
N GLY A 268 -9.28 -21.37 12.23
CA GLY A 268 -9.51 -22.17 13.44
C GLY A 268 -8.46 -23.26 13.74
N ALA A 269 -7.44 -23.46 12.88
CA ALA A 269 -6.37 -24.44 13.14
C ALA A 269 -5.44 -24.04 14.31
N GLY A 270 -5.47 -22.77 14.73
CA GLY A 270 -4.65 -22.24 15.83
C GLY A 270 -3.36 -21.54 15.40
N LYS A 271 -3.28 -21.03 14.16
CA LYS A 271 -2.11 -20.30 13.62
C LYS A 271 -1.61 -19.18 14.54
N THR A 272 -2.48 -18.23 14.88
CA THR A 272 -2.17 -17.07 15.73
C THR A 272 -1.68 -17.52 17.11
N THR A 273 -2.28 -18.57 17.69
CA THR A 273 -1.86 -19.15 18.97
C THR A 273 -0.45 -19.76 18.86
N THR A 274 -0.19 -20.54 17.81
CA THR A 274 1.14 -21.10 17.53
C THR A 274 2.18 -19.99 17.34
N LEU A 275 1.85 -18.96 16.56
CA LEU A 275 2.72 -17.81 16.31
C LEU A 275 3.08 -17.08 17.61
N ARG A 276 2.09 -16.86 18.49
CA ARG A 276 2.31 -16.25 19.81
C ARG A 276 3.30 -17.06 20.64
N HIS A 277 3.18 -18.39 20.66
CA HIS A 277 4.12 -19.25 21.38
C HIS A 277 5.53 -19.18 20.77
N MET A 278 5.66 -19.18 19.43
CA MET A 278 6.93 -19.01 18.73
C MET A 278 7.61 -17.65 18.99
N LEU A 279 6.85 -16.60 19.31
CA LEU A 279 7.40 -15.31 19.73
C LEU A 279 7.83 -15.32 21.20
N SER A 280 7.04 -15.95 22.08
CA SER A 280 7.36 -16.01 23.51
C SER A 280 8.65 -16.78 23.83
N GLU A 281 9.04 -17.72 22.96
CA GLU A 281 10.28 -18.50 23.05
C GLU A 281 11.45 -17.90 22.26
N ALA A 282 11.21 -16.80 21.53
CA ALA A 282 12.23 -16.17 20.69
C ALA A 282 13.29 -15.42 21.52
N ASP A 283 14.51 -15.34 21.00
CA ASP A 283 15.57 -14.52 21.61
C ASP A 283 15.16 -13.04 21.59
N PRO A 284 15.02 -12.38 22.76
CA PRO A 284 14.63 -10.96 22.84
C PRO A 284 15.65 -10.01 22.23
N ASN A 285 16.88 -10.46 21.93
CA ASN A 285 17.89 -9.66 21.23
C ASN A 285 17.74 -9.70 19.70
N VAL A 286 16.90 -10.58 19.15
CA VAL A 286 16.67 -10.69 17.71
C VAL A 286 15.53 -9.77 17.31
N LYS A 287 15.84 -8.78 16.47
CA LYS A 287 14.83 -7.82 16.00
C LYS A 287 13.82 -8.51 15.10
N THR A 288 12.63 -8.76 15.63
CA THR A 288 11.58 -9.55 15.00
C THR A 288 10.41 -8.64 14.60
N VAL A 289 9.95 -8.80 13.36
CA VAL A 289 8.72 -8.17 12.85
C VAL A 289 7.68 -9.23 12.58
N VAL A 290 6.43 -8.95 12.92
CA VAL A 290 5.30 -9.83 12.63
C VAL A 290 4.36 -9.13 11.67
N LEU A 291 4.05 -9.81 10.56
CA LEU A 291 3.06 -9.39 9.57
C LEU A 291 1.82 -10.27 9.71
N VAL A 292 0.74 -9.69 10.24
CA VAL A 292 -0.55 -10.38 10.39
C VAL A 292 -1.58 -9.73 9.48
N ASN A 293 -2.32 -10.55 8.74
CA ASN A 293 -3.42 -10.09 7.90
C ASN A 293 -4.77 -10.46 8.53
N ASP A 294 -5.32 -9.58 9.37
CA ASP A 294 -6.62 -9.74 10.02
C ASP A 294 -7.79 -9.39 9.06
N PHE A 295 -8.93 -10.05 9.25
CA PHE A 295 -10.23 -9.74 8.66
C PHE A 295 -11.16 -9.23 9.80
N GLY A 296 -10.86 -8.07 10.37
CA GLY A 296 -11.71 -7.40 11.35
C GLY A 296 -11.35 -5.92 11.53
N GLU A 297 -12.34 -5.04 11.73
CA GLU A 297 -12.14 -3.61 12.09
C GLU A 297 -11.61 -3.43 13.54
N LEU A 298 -11.44 -4.53 14.28
CA LEU A 298 -10.70 -4.60 15.54
C LEU A 298 -9.55 -5.56 15.28
N GLY A 299 -8.31 -5.06 15.24
CA GLY A 299 -7.08 -5.85 15.10
C GLY A 299 -6.83 -6.72 16.33
N ILE A 300 -7.72 -7.69 16.56
CA ILE A 300 -7.71 -8.57 17.73
C ILE A 300 -6.42 -9.39 17.69
N ASP A 301 -6.01 -9.86 16.51
CA ASP A 301 -4.79 -10.67 16.35
C ASP A 301 -3.51 -9.83 16.53
N GLY A 302 -3.52 -8.55 16.12
CA GLY A 302 -2.42 -7.62 16.37
C GLY A 302 -2.26 -7.29 17.87
N SER A 303 -3.36 -6.95 18.54
CA SER A 303 -3.38 -6.64 19.98
C SER A 303 -2.99 -7.82 20.87
N LEU A 304 -3.21 -9.06 20.41
CA LEU A 304 -2.81 -10.28 21.13
C LEU A 304 -1.28 -10.50 21.11
N LEU A 305 -0.58 -9.86 20.16
CA LEU A 305 0.87 -10.01 19.93
C LEU A 305 1.65 -8.76 20.40
N GLU A 306 0.96 -7.66 20.70
CA GLU A 306 1.56 -6.46 21.30
C GLU A 306 2.17 -6.77 22.69
N GLY A 307 3.36 -6.22 22.95
CA GLY A 307 4.05 -6.38 24.24
C GLY A 307 4.95 -7.63 24.37
N GLN A 308 5.10 -8.44 23.31
CA GLN A 308 5.94 -9.65 23.30
C GLN A 308 7.36 -9.43 22.73
N GLY A 309 7.84 -8.18 22.64
CA GLY A 309 9.20 -7.86 22.17
C GLY A 309 9.38 -7.85 20.64
N ALA A 310 8.29 -7.85 19.87
CA ALA A 310 8.30 -7.73 18.41
C ALA A 310 7.53 -6.48 17.94
N ASP A 311 7.99 -5.88 16.83
CA ASP A 311 7.26 -4.81 16.15
C ASP A 311 6.15 -5.46 15.30
N VAL A 312 4.91 -5.41 15.76
CA VAL A 312 3.74 -5.95 15.05
C VAL A 312 3.28 -4.92 14.01
N VAL A 313 3.24 -5.32 12.73
CA VAL A 313 2.76 -4.48 11.64
C VAL A 313 1.51 -5.15 11.04
N GLU A 314 0.37 -4.52 11.29
CA GLU A 314 -0.91 -4.96 10.74
C GLU A 314 -1.07 -4.48 9.28
N LEU A 315 -1.46 -5.40 8.39
CA LEU A 315 -1.62 -5.09 6.97
C LEU A 315 -3.01 -4.47 6.72
N SER A 316 -3.08 -3.13 6.67
CA SER A 316 -4.34 -2.37 6.68
C SER A 316 -5.13 -2.36 5.35
N ASN A 317 -4.85 -3.25 4.39
CA ASN A 317 -5.56 -3.29 3.10
C ASN A 317 -5.95 -4.73 2.75
N GLY A 318 -7.25 -5.02 2.80
CA GLY A 318 -7.83 -6.37 2.77
C GLY A 318 -7.35 -7.32 1.65
N CYS A 319 -7.43 -8.61 2.01
CA CYS A 319 -7.28 -9.80 1.17
C CYS A 319 -5.88 -10.03 0.56
N ILE A 320 -5.06 -10.85 1.22
CA ILE A 320 -3.97 -11.63 0.57
C ILE A 320 -4.52 -12.51 -0.57
N CYS A 321 -5.82 -12.79 -0.60
CA CYS A 321 -6.42 -13.78 -1.49
C CYS A 321 -7.01 -13.26 -2.82
N CYS A 322 -7.12 -11.94 -3.11
CA CYS A 322 -7.91 -11.52 -4.30
C CYS A 322 -7.39 -10.36 -5.18
N SER A 323 -6.43 -9.51 -4.77
CA SER A 323 -5.97 -8.41 -5.68
C SER A 323 -4.61 -7.75 -5.38
N LEU A 324 -3.81 -8.19 -4.41
CA LEU A 324 -2.74 -7.35 -3.84
C LEU A 324 -1.30 -7.93 -3.89
N ARG A 325 -0.88 -8.56 -5.00
CA ARG A 325 0.53 -9.00 -5.17
C ARG A 325 1.54 -7.83 -5.08
N LYS A 326 1.20 -6.68 -5.68
CA LYS A 326 2.07 -5.47 -5.66
C LYS A 326 2.11 -4.77 -4.31
N ASP A 327 1.03 -4.91 -3.53
CA ASP A 327 0.89 -4.17 -2.27
C ASP A 327 1.58 -4.90 -1.13
N LEU A 328 1.54 -6.25 -1.09
CA LEU A 328 2.33 -7.02 -0.12
C LEU A 328 3.85 -6.85 -0.34
N SER A 329 4.32 -6.90 -1.59
CA SER A 329 5.74 -6.69 -1.88
C SER A 329 6.19 -5.26 -1.56
N ALA A 330 5.36 -4.25 -1.83
CA ALA A 330 5.63 -2.88 -1.45
C ALA A 330 5.66 -2.68 0.08
N GLN A 331 4.70 -3.25 0.80
CA GLN A 331 4.64 -3.17 2.26
C GLN A 331 5.80 -3.91 2.92
N LEU A 332 6.15 -5.12 2.45
CA LEU A 332 7.30 -5.86 2.96
C LEU A 332 8.60 -5.09 2.69
N ARG A 333 8.76 -4.48 1.51
CA ARG A 333 9.91 -3.61 1.20
C ARG A 333 9.99 -2.40 2.14
N GLU A 334 8.86 -1.72 2.39
CA GLU A 334 8.81 -0.59 3.30
C GLU A 334 9.19 -1.00 4.73
N VAL A 335 8.63 -2.10 5.22
CA VAL A 335 8.88 -2.64 6.56
C VAL A 335 10.34 -3.06 6.71
N VAL A 336 10.91 -3.77 5.73
CA VAL A 336 12.32 -4.19 5.77
C VAL A 336 13.26 -2.99 5.71
N ALA A 337 12.95 -1.98 4.88
CA ALA A 337 13.73 -0.76 4.79
C ALA A 337 13.68 0.08 6.08
N ARG A 338 12.50 0.18 6.70
CA ARG A 338 12.23 0.99 7.89
C ARG A 338 12.75 0.32 9.17
N ILE A 339 12.42 -0.95 9.38
CA ILE A 339 12.66 -1.64 10.64
C ILE A 339 14.00 -2.40 10.61
N LYS A 340 14.51 -2.78 9.43
CA LYS A 340 15.72 -3.61 9.26
C LYS A 340 15.69 -4.85 10.17
N PRO A 341 14.63 -5.68 10.10
CA PRO A 341 14.48 -6.84 10.97
C PRO A 341 15.56 -7.89 10.68
N GLN A 342 15.90 -8.68 11.69
CA GLN A 342 16.68 -9.91 11.53
C GLN A 342 15.76 -11.12 11.27
N ARG A 343 14.50 -11.03 11.70
CA ARG A 343 13.48 -12.09 11.58
C ARG A 343 12.14 -11.48 11.20
N VAL A 344 11.45 -12.08 10.23
CA VAL A 344 10.10 -11.68 9.80
C VAL A 344 9.17 -12.88 9.89
N LEU A 345 8.14 -12.81 10.74
CA LEU A 345 7.06 -13.80 10.81
C LEU A 345 5.87 -13.31 10.01
N ILE A 346 5.27 -14.18 9.21
CA ILE A 346 4.15 -13.86 8.33
C ILE A 346 3.02 -14.84 8.61
N GLU A 347 1.89 -14.32 9.08
CA GLU A 347 0.62 -15.05 9.16
C GLU A 347 -0.33 -14.52 8.09
N PRO A 348 -0.57 -15.27 7.00
CA PRO A 348 -1.60 -14.90 6.06
C PRO A 348 -2.98 -15.40 6.52
N SER A 349 -4.04 -14.79 5.99
CA SER A 349 -5.43 -15.20 6.29
C SER A 349 -5.67 -16.68 5.98
N GLY A 350 -6.59 -17.33 6.71
CA GLY A 350 -6.81 -18.79 6.72
C GLY A 350 -7.24 -19.48 5.40
N VAL A 351 -7.26 -18.77 4.27
CA VAL A 351 -7.50 -19.30 2.92
C VAL A 351 -6.40 -18.85 1.92
N ALA A 352 -5.31 -18.26 2.40
CA ALA A 352 -4.31 -17.64 1.54
C ALA A 352 -3.57 -18.64 0.65
N ASP A 353 -3.27 -18.18 -0.56
CA ASP A 353 -2.43 -18.87 -1.53
C ASP A 353 -0.96 -18.78 -1.11
N VAL A 354 -0.44 -19.87 -0.56
CA VAL A 354 0.97 -20.04 -0.19
C VAL A 354 1.90 -19.71 -1.36
N ALA A 355 1.50 -20.06 -2.60
CA ALA A 355 2.31 -19.81 -3.78
C ALA A 355 2.50 -18.30 -4.02
N SER A 356 1.46 -17.49 -3.85
CA SER A 356 1.55 -16.02 -3.98
C SER A 356 2.53 -15.39 -2.98
N LEU A 357 2.59 -15.89 -1.76
CA LEU A 357 3.50 -15.39 -0.72
C LEU A 357 4.95 -15.78 -1.01
N LEU A 358 5.15 -17.05 -1.39
CA LEU A 358 6.46 -17.54 -1.83
C LEU A 358 6.97 -16.75 -3.05
N ARG A 359 6.11 -16.42 -4.01
CA ARG A 359 6.46 -15.60 -5.19
C ARG A 359 7.00 -14.21 -4.79
N VAL A 360 6.35 -13.53 -3.84
CA VAL A 360 6.81 -12.21 -3.35
C VAL A 360 8.21 -12.31 -2.72
N LEU A 361 8.46 -13.34 -1.92
CA LEU A 361 9.77 -13.55 -1.27
C LEU A 361 10.87 -13.94 -2.26
N HIS A 362 10.52 -14.51 -3.41
CA HIS A 362 11.44 -14.82 -4.50
C HIS A 362 11.63 -13.68 -5.52
N GLU A 363 10.95 -12.53 -5.37
CA GLU A 363 11.21 -11.35 -6.21
C GLU A 363 12.68 -10.90 -6.04
N PRO A 364 13.41 -10.53 -7.11
CA PRO A 364 14.84 -10.20 -7.04
C PRO A 364 15.21 -9.15 -5.98
N GLU A 365 14.30 -8.20 -5.73
CA GLU A 365 14.48 -7.12 -4.74
C GLU A 365 14.39 -7.61 -3.29
N ILE A 366 13.66 -8.70 -3.02
CA ILE A 366 13.41 -9.26 -1.68
C ILE A 366 14.23 -10.54 -1.46
N ALA A 367 14.42 -11.35 -2.50
CA ALA A 367 15.21 -12.56 -2.47
C ALA A 367 16.67 -12.30 -2.05
N GLY A 368 17.27 -11.19 -2.51
CA GLY A 368 18.61 -10.78 -2.09
C GLY A 368 18.71 -10.37 -0.61
N LEU A 369 17.57 -10.13 0.04
CA LEU A 369 17.45 -9.77 1.45
C LEU A 369 16.92 -10.94 2.30
N THR A 370 16.51 -12.05 1.69
CA THR A 370 15.98 -13.21 2.43
C THR A 370 17.09 -14.22 2.63
N LYS A 371 17.57 -14.36 3.88
CA LYS A 371 18.66 -15.28 4.23
C LYS A 371 18.20 -16.74 4.28
N ALA A 372 16.98 -16.96 4.78
CA ALA A 372 16.37 -18.28 4.95
C ALA A 372 14.85 -18.15 4.91
N LEU A 373 14.16 -19.18 4.42
CA LEU A 373 12.70 -19.21 4.33
C LEU A 373 12.14 -20.47 4.98
N ARG A 374 11.35 -20.31 6.03
CA ARG A 374 10.69 -21.40 6.76
C ARG A 374 9.18 -21.32 6.56
N LEU A 375 8.53 -22.45 6.28
CA LEU A 375 7.09 -22.56 6.09
C LEU A 375 6.50 -23.63 7.03
N TYR A 376 5.56 -23.24 7.87
CA TYR A 376 4.84 -24.10 8.80
C TYR A 376 3.36 -24.16 8.41
N THR A 377 2.82 -25.37 8.25
CA THR A 377 1.39 -25.56 7.96
C THR A 377 0.69 -26.13 9.19
N VAL A 378 -0.11 -25.31 9.85
CA VAL A 378 -0.88 -25.68 11.04
C VAL A 378 -2.17 -26.37 10.63
N ILE A 379 -2.39 -27.56 11.17
CA ILE A 379 -3.52 -28.43 10.87
C ILE A 379 -4.26 -28.75 12.16
N ASP A 380 -5.59 -28.64 12.14
CA ASP A 380 -6.45 -29.14 13.21
C ASP A 380 -6.64 -30.65 13.07
N ALA A 381 -6.13 -31.42 14.04
CA ALA A 381 -6.18 -32.87 14.01
C ALA A 381 -7.61 -33.44 13.98
N GLY A 382 -8.57 -32.77 14.63
CA GLY A 382 -9.97 -33.22 14.69
C GLY A 382 -10.80 -32.81 13.48
N ALA A 383 -10.34 -31.81 12.72
CA ALA A 383 -11.05 -31.30 11.55
C ALA A 383 -10.48 -31.80 10.21
N PHE A 384 -9.19 -32.15 10.17
CA PHE A 384 -8.45 -32.38 8.92
C PHE A 384 -9.12 -33.37 7.97
N LEU A 385 -9.47 -34.58 8.41
CA LEU A 385 -10.01 -35.61 7.50
C LEU A 385 -11.32 -35.18 6.84
N ARG A 386 -12.18 -34.48 7.59
CA ARG A 386 -13.43 -33.93 7.08
C ARG A 386 -13.18 -32.80 6.09
N ASP A 387 -12.27 -31.89 6.43
CA ASP A 387 -11.98 -30.72 5.60
C ASP A 387 -11.24 -31.14 4.31
N PHE A 388 -10.35 -32.15 4.39
CA PHE A 388 -9.68 -32.78 3.25
C PHE A 388 -10.67 -33.47 2.31
N ALA A 389 -11.68 -34.17 2.85
CA ALA A 389 -12.72 -34.80 2.04
C ALA A 389 -13.58 -33.78 1.27
N ARG A 390 -13.76 -32.58 1.81
CA ARG A 390 -14.53 -31.50 1.18
C ARG A 390 -13.73 -30.74 0.12
N MET A 391 -12.44 -30.52 0.35
CA MET A 391 -11.58 -29.70 -0.52
C MET A 391 -10.23 -30.37 -0.81
N PRO A 392 -10.23 -31.55 -1.44
CA PRO A 392 -9.02 -32.36 -1.60
C PRO A 392 -7.93 -31.65 -2.40
N ASP A 393 -8.29 -30.92 -3.46
CA ASP A 393 -7.29 -30.29 -4.34
C ASP A 393 -6.60 -29.09 -3.68
N TYR A 394 -7.34 -28.30 -2.90
CA TYR A 394 -6.78 -27.19 -2.14
C TYR A 394 -5.77 -27.69 -1.08
N PHE A 395 -6.16 -28.71 -0.31
CA PHE A 395 -5.25 -29.31 0.67
C PHE A 395 -4.07 -30.00 0.02
N ARG A 396 -4.23 -30.64 -1.15
CA ARG A 396 -3.13 -31.27 -1.89
C ARG A 396 -2.06 -30.25 -2.28
N ILE A 397 -2.45 -29.07 -2.78
CA ILE A 397 -1.50 -28.03 -3.17
C ILE A 397 -0.74 -27.53 -1.94
N GLN A 398 -1.45 -27.19 -0.85
CA GLN A 398 -0.81 -26.75 0.39
C GLN A 398 0.10 -27.83 0.98
N ALA A 399 -0.34 -29.09 1.00
CA ALA A 399 0.42 -30.18 1.58
C ALA A 399 1.70 -30.49 0.80
N LYS A 400 1.66 -30.40 -0.54
CA LYS A 400 2.85 -30.57 -1.39
C LYS A 400 3.91 -29.50 -1.14
N LEU A 401 3.48 -28.27 -0.86
CA LEU A 401 4.37 -27.14 -0.60
C LEU A 401 4.85 -27.08 0.85
N ALA A 402 4.21 -27.77 1.79
CA ALA A 402 4.53 -27.70 3.21
C ALA A 402 5.75 -28.58 3.59
N PRO A 403 6.89 -28.01 4.02
CA PRO A 403 8.01 -28.80 4.54
C PRO A 403 7.73 -29.32 5.94
N VAL A 404 6.94 -28.57 6.71
CA VAL A 404 6.63 -28.87 8.11
C VAL A 404 5.12 -28.73 8.34
N PHE A 405 4.50 -29.80 8.83
CA PHE A 405 3.14 -29.78 9.34
C PHE A 405 3.16 -29.70 10.87
N ILE A 406 2.38 -28.79 11.42
CA ILE A 406 2.10 -28.71 12.86
C ILE A 406 0.68 -29.25 13.06
N LEU A 407 0.57 -30.49 13.50
CA LEU A 407 -0.69 -31.13 13.83
C LEU A 407 -1.11 -30.68 15.24
N ASN A 408 -1.98 -29.67 15.29
CA ASN A 408 -2.47 -29.04 16.52
C ASN A 408 -3.78 -29.69 17.01
N LYS A 409 -4.12 -29.41 18.28
CA LYS A 409 -5.30 -29.95 18.98
C LYS A 409 -5.29 -31.47 19.10
N THR A 410 -4.10 -32.05 19.23
CA THR A 410 -3.94 -33.50 19.41
C THR A 410 -4.53 -33.99 20.73
N ASP A 411 -4.81 -33.09 21.68
CA ASP A 411 -5.54 -33.38 22.91
C ASP A 411 -7.03 -33.69 22.71
N LEU A 412 -7.60 -33.36 21.54
CA LEU A 412 -9.02 -33.56 21.23
C LEU A 412 -9.29 -34.86 20.44
N VAL A 413 -8.26 -35.59 20.05
CA VAL A 413 -8.35 -36.76 19.18
C VAL A 413 -7.62 -37.97 19.77
N SER A 414 -8.04 -39.16 19.37
CA SER A 414 -7.39 -40.40 19.78
C SER A 414 -6.07 -40.63 19.05
N ALA A 415 -5.19 -41.46 19.64
CA ALA A 415 -3.92 -41.82 19.01
C ALA A 415 -4.09 -42.47 17.61
N GLY A 416 -5.18 -43.21 17.40
CA GLY A 416 -5.50 -43.79 16.09
C GLY A 416 -5.88 -42.75 15.04
N GLU A 417 -6.61 -41.71 15.43
CA GLU A 417 -6.94 -40.58 14.54
C GLU A 417 -5.70 -39.77 14.18
N ILE A 418 -4.82 -39.51 15.15
CA ILE A 418 -3.53 -38.84 14.92
C ILE A 418 -2.72 -39.61 13.87
N GLU A 419 -2.62 -40.93 14.01
CA GLU A 419 -1.87 -41.75 13.06
C GLU A 419 -2.52 -41.75 11.67
N THR A 420 -3.85 -41.79 11.60
CA THR A 420 -4.59 -41.71 10.32
C THR A 420 -4.32 -40.39 9.59
N VAL A 421 -4.34 -39.26 10.32
CA VAL A 421 -4.00 -37.95 9.77
C VAL A 421 -2.54 -37.91 9.31
N ARG A 422 -1.63 -38.46 10.12
CA ARG A 422 -0.20 -38.54 9.81
C ARG A 422 0.07 -39.34 8.54
N GLU A 423 -0.52 -40.53 8.39
CA GLU A 423 -0.42 -41.35 7.19
C GLU A 423 -0.95 -40.62 5.96
N THR A 424 -2.09 -39.93 6.10
CA THR A 424 -2.68 -39.13 5.01
C THR A 424 -1.74 -38.00 4.57
N LEU A 425 -1.15 -37.27 5.52
CA LEU A 425 -0.20 -36.19 5.23
C LEU A 425 1.09 -36.70 4.59
N LEU A 426 1.63 -37.84 5.05
CA LEU A 426 2.81 -38.47 4.45
C LEU A 426 2.52 -39.04 3.06
N ALA A 427 1.30 -39.50 2.79
CA ALA A 427 0.89 -39.90 1.45
C ALA A 427 0.85 -38.71 0.49
N LEU A 428 0.50 -37.52 0.99
CA LEU A 428 0.49 -36.27 0.20
C LEU A 428 1.89 -35.70 0.00
N ASN A 429 2.72 -35.72 1.04
CA ASN A 429 4.09 -35.25 1.02
C ASN A 429 5.01 -36.15 1.87
N PRO A 430 5.64 -37.16 1.26
CA PRO A 430 6.53 -38.09 1.97
C PRO A 430 7.78 -37.44 2.58
N ALA A 431 8.13 -36.23 2.14
CA ALA A 431 9.29 -35.50 2.62
C ALA A 431 8.96 -34.51 3.76
N ALA A 432 7.68 -34.36 4.12
CA ALA A 432 7.28 -33.43 5.16
C ALA A 432 7.62 -33.96 6.56
N THR A 433 8.05 -33.04 7.42
CA THR A 433 8.18 -33.29 8.86
C THR A 433 6.83 -33.02 9.53
N ILE A 434 6.34 -33.93 10.36
CA ILE A 434 5.08 -33.76 11.08
C ILE A 434 5.39 -33.63 12.57
N LEU A 435 5.00 -32.49 13.15
CA LEU A 435 5.16 -32.15 14.56
C LEU A 435 3.78 -32.13 15.22
N THR A 436 3.66 -32.71 16.41
CA THR A 436 2.42 -32.66 17.20
C THR A 436 2.40 -31.42 18.09
N ALA A 437 1.23 -30.83 18.27
CA ALA A 437 1.05 -29.66 19.11
C ALA A 437 -0.26 -29.71 19.91
N ARG A 438 -0.21 -29.19 21.13
CA ARG A 438 -1.36 -28.96 22.00
C ARG A 438 -1.46 -27.48 22.32
N TYR A 439 -2.63 -26.88 22.16
CA TYR A 439 -2.85 -25.45 22.38
C TYR A 439 -1.85 -24.55 21.61
N GLY A 440 -1.40 -24.97 20.43
CA GLY A 440 -0.38 -24.26 19.63
C GLY A 440 1.06 -24.44 20.10
N ILE A 441 1.31 -25.22 21.15
CA ILE A 441 2.65 -25.53 21.66
C ILE A 441 3.14 -26.85 21.04
N VAL A 442 4.25 -26.80 20.31
CA VAL A 442 4.86 -27.96 19.65
C VAL A 442 5.58 -28.84 20.67
N GLU A 443 5.27 -30.14 20.69
CA GLU A 443 5.94 -31.11 21.56
C GLU A 443 7.37 -31.37 21.10
N GLY A 444 8.36 -31.18 21.99
CA GLY A 444 9.78 -31.42 21.70
C GLY A 444 10.54 -30.23 21.10
N GLY A 445 9.88 -29.08 20.94
CA GLY A 445 10.46 -27.89 20.31
C GLY A 445 10.49 -28.01 18.78
N VAL A 446 10.63 -26.88 18.09
CA VAL A 446 10.81 -26.85 16.64
C VAL A 446 12.31 -26.86 16.36
N ASP A 447 12.92 -28.01 16.07
CA ASP A 447 14.30 -28.03 15.54
C ASP A 447 14.28 -27.72 14.03
N PRO A 448 14.66 -26.50 13.60
CA PRO A 448 14.39 -26.03 12.24
C PRO A 448 15.45 -26.44 11.22
N ALA A 449 16.59 -26.99 11.64
CA ALA A 449 17.80 -26.99 10.81
C ALA A 449 17.86 -28.08 9.72
N MET A 450 17.05 -29.13 9.81
CA MET A 450 17.29 -30.37 9.04
C MET A 450 16.44 -30.53 7.76
N ALA A 451 15.36 -29.77 7.59
CA ALA A 451 14.37 -29.97 6.50
C ALA A 451 14.43 -28.93 5.36
N LEU A 452 15.20 -27.84 5.51
CA LEU A 452 15.07 -26.64 4.68
C LEU A 452 15.80 -26.69 3.32
N SER A 453 17.03 -27.22 3.27
CA SER A 453 17.86 -27.14 2.06
C SER A 453 17.34 -28.01 0.90
N GLN A 454 16.73 -29.15 1.21
CA GLN A 454 16.12 -30.04 0.21
C GLN A 454 14.76 -29.53 -0.26
N TRP A 455 14.04 -28.81 0.62
CA TRP A 455 12.75 -28.21 0.29
C TRP A 455 12.91 -26.96 -0.58
N GLU A 456 13.88 -26.09 -0.32
CA GLU A 456 14.12 -24.88 -1.12
C GLU A 456 14.40 -25.19 -2.60
N SER A 457 15.13 -26.27 -2.90
CA SER A 457 15.38 -26.72 -4.28
C SER A 457 14.10 -27.20 -4.97
N LYS A 458 13.32 -28.10 -4.32
CA LYS A 458 12.07 -28.64 -4.89
C LYS A 458 10.98 -27.58 -5.03
N THR A 459 10.93 -26.63 -4.10
CA THR A 459 9.93 -25.55 -4.11
C THR A 459 10.16 -24.61 -5.29
N ARG A 460 11.43 -24.33 -5.62
CA ARG A 460 11.77 -23.57 -6.83
C ARG A 460 11.28 -24.27 -8.09
N ASP A 461 11.52 -25.59 -8.21
CA ASP A 461 11.06 -26.37 -9.35
C ASP A 461 9.52 -26.38 -9.48
N ILE A 462 8.80 -26.57 -8.36
CA ILE A 462 7.32 -26.55 -8.33
C ILE A 462 6.77 -25.18 -8.72
N LEU A 463 7.35 -24.09 -8.19
CA LEU A 463 6.94 -22.73 -8.55
C LEU A 463 7.24 -22.42 -10.02
N ASP A 464 8.38 -22.87 -10.56
CA ASP A 464 8.75 -22.67 -11.96
C ASP A 464 7.79 -23.42 -12.91
N ASP A 465 7.40 -24.65 -12.56
CA ASP A 465 6.41 -25.44 -13.30
C ASP A 465 5.01 -24.80 -13.28
N GLU A 466 4.54 -24.32 -12.12
CA GLU A 466 3.27 -23.60 -12.01
C GLU A 466 3.28 -22.28 -12.80
N LEU A 467 4.39 -21.54 -12.77
CA LEU A 467 4.57 -20.32 -13.57
C LEU A 467 4.58 -20.60 -15.06
N ALA A 468 5.14 -21.74 -15.49
CA ALA A 468 5.11 -22.17 -16.89
C ALA A 468 3.68 -22.53 -17.32
N GLN A 469 2.94 -23.23 -16.47
CA GLN A 469 1.54 -23.60 -16.71
C GLN A 469 0.64 -22.36 -16.80
N GLU A 470 0.73 -21.43 -15.85
CA GLU A 470 -0.04 -20.17 -15.88
C GLU A 470 0.29 -19.30 -17.10
N ARG A 471 1.56 -19.25 -17.52
CA ARG A 471 1.97 -18.54 -18.74
C ARG A 471 1.36 -19.19 -19.98
N ALA A 472 1.29 -20.52 -20.02
CA ALA A 472 0.63 -21.25 -21.08
C ALA A 472 -0.88 -20.98 -21.11
N ASP A 473 -1.54 -21.00 -19.94
CA ASP A 473 -2.97 -20.72 -19.80
C ASP A 473 -3.33 -19.28 -20.17
N GLN A 474 -2.49 -18.31 -19.75
CA GLN A 474 -2.65 -16.90 -20.12
C GLN A 474 -2.40 -16.66 -21.60
N ALA A 475 -1.41 -17.34 -22.20
CA ALA A 475 -1.14 -17.28 -23.64
C ALA A 475 -2.30 -17.91 -24.44
N GLN A 476 -2.87 -19.00 -23.97
CA GLN A 476 -4.08 -19.61 -24.55
C GLN A 476 -5.29 -18.70 -24.42
N ALA A 477 -5.52 -18.09 -23.25
CA ALA A 477 -6.60 -17.12 -23.04
C ALA A 477 -6.45 -15.86 -23.90
N ALA A 478 -5.22 -15.38 -24.11
CA ALA A 478 -4.93 -14.26 -25.01
C ALA A 478 -5.17 -14.64 -26.48
N LYS A 479 -4.81 -15.86 -26.88
CA LYS A 479 -5.06 -16.39 -28.22
C LYS A 479 -6.55 -16.56 -28.50
N ALA A 480 -7.31 -17.09 -27.54
CA ALA A 480 -8.77 -17.20 -27.63
C ALA A 480 -9.47 -15.84 -27.79
N ARG A 481 -8.98 -14.78 -27.10
CA ARG A 481 -9.46 -13.40 -27.30
C ARG A 481 -9.10 -12.82 -28.66
N GLY A 482 -7.92 -13.15 -29.19
CA GLY A 482 -7.48 -12.75 -30.53
C GLY A 482 -8.29 -13.40 -31.65
N ASP A 483 -8.65 -14.67 -31.50
CA ASP A 483 -9.45 -15.41 -32.48
C ASP A 483 -10.93 -14.98 -32.47
N HIS A 484 -11.51 -14.64 -31.30
CA HIS A 484 -12.85 -14.04 -31.21
C HIS A 484 -12.93 -12.65 -31.88
N GLY A 485 -11.92 -11.79 -31.70
CA GLY A 485 -11.87 -10.49 -32.37
C GLY A 485 -11.65 -10.56 -33.89
N LYS A 486 -11.18 -11.70 -34.40
CA LYS A 486 -11.03 -11.96 -35.83
C LYS A 486 -12.31 -12.51 -36.46
N ALA A 487 -13.06 -13.34 -35.72
CA ALA A 487 -14.36 -13.89 -36.13
C ALA A 487 -15.43 -12.79 -36.29
N GLU A 488 -15.50 -11.81 -35.38
CA GLU A 488 -16.43 -10.66 -35.49
C GLU A 488 -16.13 -9.76 -36.70
N ARG A 489 -14.85 -9.63 -37.11
CA ARG A 489 -14.47 -8.83 -38.28
C ARG A 489 -14.77 -9.51 -39.62
N THR A 490 -14.84 -10.83 -39.65
CA THR A 490 -15.22 -11.60 -40.84
C THR A 490 -16.73 -11.78 -41.00
N ALA A 491 -17.53 -11.61 -39.94
CA ALA A 491 -19.00 -11.73 -40.00
C ALA A 491 -19.70 -10.45 -40.50
N ALA A 492 -19.02 -9.29 -40.51
CA ALA A 492 -19.60 -8.00 -40.89
C ALA A 492 -19.43 -7.62 -42.38
N ALA A 493 -19.00 -8.54 -43.24
CA ALA A 493 -18.76 -8.25 -44.65
C ALA A 493 -19.48 -9.25 -45.56
N GLN A 494 -20.71 -8.91 -45.98
CA GLN A 494 -21.33 -9.36 -47.23
C GLN A 494 -22.46 -8.39 -47.65
N PRO A 495 -22.86 -8.37 -48.94
CA PRO A 495 -22.91 -7.13 -49.73
C PRO A 495 -24.33 -6.78 -50.22
N ALA A 496 -24.58 -5.52 -50.56
CA ALA A 496 -25.74 -5.14 -51.36
C ALA A 496 -25.45 -3.92 -52.23
N ASP A 497 -25.83 -4.09 -53.49
CA ASP A 497 -25.48 -3.34 -54.69
C ASP A 497 -26.24 -2.02 -54.90
N ASP A 498 -25.67 -1.26 -55.83
CA ASP A 498 -26.33 -0.47 -56.88
C ASP A 498 -27.20 0.74 -56.49
N HIS A 499 -26.64 1.94 -56.70
CA HIS A 499 -27.21 2.87 -57.69
C HIS A 499 -26.14 3.84 -58.26
N ARG A 500 -25.77 3.52 -59.51
CA ARG A 500 -25.29 4.33 -60.64
C ARG A 500 -25.52 5.87 -60.56
N ALA A 501 -24.46 6.64 -60.80
CA ALA A 501 -24.21 7.38 -62.05
C ALA A 501 -23.63 8.81 -61.88
N ALA A 502 -22.40 8.96 -62.40
CA ALA A 502 -21.90 10.05 -63.25
C ALA A 502 -21.99 11.52 -62.78
N ALA A 503 -20.81 12.15 -62.61
CA ALA A 503 -20.21 13.01 -63.65
C ALA A 503 -19.01 13.81 -63.08
N THR A 504 -17.85 13.61 -63.70
CA THR A 504 -16.83 14.62 -64.14
C THR A 504 -16.99 16.05 -63.58
N ASP A 505 -15.95 16.78 -63.15
CA ASP A 505 -14.82 17.20 -63.96
C ASP A 505 -13.94 18.22 -63.18
N ALA A 506 -12.71 18.37 -63.68
CA ALA A 506 -11.87 19.57 -63.71
C ALA A 506 -11.44 20.35 -62.43
N LEU A 507 -10.13 20.22 -62.14
CA LEU A 507 -9.10 21.28 -62.21
C LEU A 507 -9.31 22.63 -61.48
N ALA A 508 -8.44 22.81 -60.48
CA ALA A 508 -7.42 23.87 -60.39
C ALA A 508 -7.77 25.32 -59.95
N GLU A 509 -6.79 25.86 -59.22
CA GLU A 509 -6.38 27.26 -59.04
C GLU A 509 -6.79 28.07 -57.80
N HIS A 510 -5.72 28.43 -57.08
CA HIS A 510 -5.37 29.74 -56.51
C HIS A 510 -6.20 30.41 -55.40
N ARG A 511 -5.57 30.42 -54.20
CA ARG A 511 -5.04 31.59 -53.48
C ARG A 511 -6.04 32.73 -53.16
N HIS A 512 -6.24 33.02 -51.87
CA HIS A 512 -5.90 34.33 -51.27
C HIS A 512 -6.10 34.34 -49.76
N ASP A 513 -5.12 34.95 -49.08
CA ASP A 513 -5.12 35.38 -47.68
C ASP A 513 -6.28 36.33 -47.34
N HIS A 514 -6.77 36.29 -46.09
CA HIS A 514 -7.08 37.49 -45.28
C HIS A 514 -7.63 37.09 -43.88
N GLU A 515 -6.82 37.28 -42.84
CA GLU A 515 -7.27 37.82 -41.55
C GLU A 515 -7.43 39.37 -41.71
N PRO A 516 -8.18 40.13 -40.87
CA PRO A 516 -8.19 40.01 -39.40
C PRO A 516 -9.46 40.50 -38.64
N ARG A 517 -9.35 40.48 -37.29
CA ARG A 517 -9.97 41.37 -36.26
C ARG A 517 -11.28 41.00 -35.53
N THR A 518 -11.11 40.60 -34.26
CA THR A 518 -11.51 41.23 -32.97
C THR A 518 -12.86 41.93 -32.75
N GLN A 519 -13.34 41.77 -31.49
CA GLN A 519 -14.38 42.48 -30.69
C GLN A 519 -15.74 41.75 -30.65
N GLY A 520 -16.48 41.61 -29.55
CA GLY A 520 -16.40 42.14 -28.18
C GLY A 520 -17.81 42.08 -27.53
N HIS A 521 -17.87 42.23 -26.19
CA HIS A 521 -19.05 42.40 -25.29
C HIS A 521 -19.80 41.14 -24.80
N ALA A 522 -19.78 40.82 -23.49
CA ALA A 522 -20.42 41.45 -22.30
C ALA A 522 -21.91 41.04 -22.16
N GLY A 523 -22.48 40.68 -21.00
CA GLY A 523 -22.06 40.66 -19.61
C GLY A 523 -23.19 40.13 -18.70
N HIS A 524 -23.07 40.42 -17.39
CA HIS A 524 -24.01 40.21 -16.26
C HIS A 524 -24.16 38.77 -15.72
N GLY A 525 -24.13 38.49 -14.41
CA GLY A 525 -24.03 39.32 -13.21
C GLY A 525 -24.89 38.74 -12.07
N ARG A 526 -24.39 38.87 -10.83
CA ARG A 526 -25.08 38.77 -9.51
C ARG A 526 -25.42 37.36 -8.99
N ASP A 527 -25.53 37.10 -7.69
CA ASP A 527 -25.00 37.61 -6.40
C ASP A 527 -25.79 36.84 -5.31
N ALA A 528 -25.30 36.92 -4.06
CA ALA A 528 -25.91 36.53 -2.77
C ALA A 528 -25.71 35.05 -2.34
N ARG A 529 -24.92 34.72 -1.31
CA ARG A 529 -24.82 35.13 0.13
C ARG A 529 -25.97 34.66 1.03
N HIS A 530 -25.56 33.98 2.10
CA HIS A 530 -26.01 33.97 3.52
C HIS A 530 -26.17 32.54 4.06
N ASP A 531 -25.30 32.07 4.96
CA ASP A 531 -25.28 32.27 6.44
C ASP A 531 -26.55 31.77 7.15
N HIS A 532 -26.44 30.71 7.95
CA HIS A 532 -26.41 30.84 9.42
C HIS A 532 -26.31 29.49 10.15
N ASP A 533 -25.96 29.66 11.42
CA ASP A 533 -25.33 28.82 12.42
C ASP A 533 -26.37 28.28 13.45
N HIS A 534 -25.98 27.26 14.24
CA HIS A 534 -26.29 27.02 15.67
C HIS A 534 -26.70 25.59 16.12
N ARG A 535 -25.74 24.95 16.82
CA ARG A 535 -25.71 24.56 18.26
C ARG A 535 -26.76 23.59 18.89
N ALA A 536 -26.18 22.52 19.46
CA ALA A 536 -26.30 22.01 20.86
C ALA A 536 -27.17 20.76 21.19
N PRO A 537 -26.79 19.99 22.25
CA PRO A 537 -26.95 18.53 22.36
C PRO A 537 -27.84 18.08 23.54
N ARG A 538 -28.15 16.77 23.65
CA ARG A 538 -28.59 16.15 24.92
C ARG A 538 -28.12 14.70 25.08
N GLU A 539 -27.59 14.44 26.27
CA GLU A 539 -27.29 13.16 26.92
C GLU A 539 -28.58 12.41 27.30
N THR A 540 -28.53 11.07 27.37
CA THR A 540 -28.88 10.24 28.56
C THR A 540 -28.80 8.75 28.22
N ALA A 541 -28.07 7.98 29.03
CA ALA A 541 -28.28 6.56 29.31
C ALA A 541 -28.82 6.44 30.76
N PRO A 542 -28.99 5.25 31.41
CA PRO A 542 -29.07 3.85 30.94
C PRO A 542 -30.30 3.12 31.57
N HIS A 543 -30.51 1.81 31.33
CA HIS A 543 -30.97 0.83 32.34
C HIS A 543 -30.83 -0.62 31.83
N ALA A 544 -30.50 -1.51 32.78
CA ALA A 544 -30.19 -2.93 32.65
C ALA A 544 -31.34 -3.82 33.15
N HIS A 545 -31.32 -5.13 32.79
CA HIS A 545 -31.71 -6.36 33.53
C HIS A 545 -31.95 -7.49 32.49
N VAL A 546 -31.19 -8.58 32.42
CA VAL A 546 -30.97 -9.74 33.33
C VAL A 546 -32.01 -10.87 33.11
N ASP A 547 -31.47 -12.04 32.72
CA ASP A 547 -31.87 -13.46 32.90
C ASP A 547 -33.30 -13.90 32.48
N ASP A 548 -33.59 -15.15 32.11
CA ASP A 548 -32.95 -16.44 32.36
C ASP A 548 -33.55 -17.52 31.41
N SER A 549 -32.85 -18.66 31.33
CA SER A 549 -33.29 -20.06 31.20
C SER A 549 -34.62 -20.43 30.49
N GLY A 550 -34.74 -21.49 29.69
CA GLY A 550 -34.01 -22.74 29.60
C GLY A 550 -35.00 -23.89 29.31
N HIS A 551 -34.46 -25.02 28.82
CA HIS A 551 -35.07 -26.37 28.76
C HIS A 551 -36.13 -26.66 27.68
N ILE A 552 -36.31 -27.88 27.15
CA ILE A 552 -35.58 -29.17 27.04
C ILE A 552 -36.43 -29.98 26.03
N GLY A 553 -35.78 -30.79 25.19
CA GLY A 553 -36.11 -32.22 25.15
C GLY A 553 -36.95 -32.80 24.00
N HIS A 554 -36.25 -33.65 23.25
CA HIS A 554 -36.65 -35.00 22.81
C HIS A 554 -37.72 -35.14 21.71
N ALA A 555 -37.75 -36.18 20.88
CA ALA A 555 -36.84 -37.22 20.41
C ALA A 555 -37.71 -38.14 19.53
N HIS A 556 -37.03 -39.04 18.80
CA HIS A 556 -37.56 -40.20 18.07
C HIS A 556 -38.09 -39.93 16.66
N ALA A 557 -37.82 -40.70 15.61
CA ALA A 557 -37.01 -41.89 15.28
C ALA A 557 -37.89 -42.72 14.34
N GLY A 558 -37.31 -43.25 13.27
CA GLY A 558 -37.76 -44.53 12.72
C GLY A 558 -37.86 -44.64 11.21
N HIS A 559 -36.88 -45.38 10.67
CA HIS A 559 -37.02 -46.43 9.63
C HIS A 559 -37.63 -46.09 8.26
N ARG A 560 -37.34 -46.79 7.17
CA ARG A 560 -36.22 -47.55 6.56
C ARG A 560 -36.82 -48.08 5.23
N HIS A 561 -35.94 -48.62 4.38
CA HIS A 561 -36.17 -49.50 3.21
C HIS A 561 -36.44 -48.81 1.87
N HIS A 562 -36.03 -49.33 0.70
CA HIS A 562 -34.89 -50.13 0.17
C HIS A 562 -35.25 -50.45 -1.31
N HIS A 563 -34.23 -50.75 -2.14
CA HIS A 563 -34.28 -51.45 -3.45
C HIS A 563 -34.60 -50.60 -4.69
N HIS A 564 -34.10 -50.85 -5.91
CA HIS A 564 -32.92 -51.50 -6.52
C HIS A 564 -33.11 -51.40 -8.05
N HIS A 565 -32.03 -51.26 -8.83
CA HIS A 565 -31.79 -51.84 -10.19
C HIS A 565 -32.70 -51.42 -11.38
N ASP A 566 -32.33 -51.32 -12.66
CA ASP A 566 -31.16 -51.72 -13.46
C ASP A 566 -31.17 -51.04 -14.87
N HIS A 567 -29.98 -50.98 -15.48
CA HIS A 567 -29.55 -51.00 -16.90
C HIS A 567 -30.51 -50.73 -18.09
N ALA A 568 -30.04 -49.98 -19.11
CA ALA A 568 -29.56 -50.50 -20.42
C ALA A 568 -29.39 -49.42 -21.53
N HIS A 569 -28.49 -49.73 -22.47
CA HIS A 569 -27.96 -48.97 -23.61
C HIS A 569 -28.93 -48.65 -24.76
N HIS A 570 -28.69 -47.56 -25.51
CA HIS A 570 -28.29 -47.53 -26.95
C HIS A 570 -28.62 -46.21 -27.67
N GLY A 571 -27.74 -45.82 -28.61
CA GLY A 571 -28.12 -45.18 -29.88
C GLY A 571 -27.88 -43.67 -30.01
N GLY A 572 -26.87 -43.30 -30.79
CA GLY A 572 -26.62 -41.91 -31.16
C GLY A 572 -27.55 -41.41 -32.27
N HIS A 573 -27.88 -40.12 -32.22
CA HIS A 573 -28.28 -39.32 -33.36
C HIS A 573 -27.78 -37.88 -33.16
N ALA A 574 -27.06 -37.38 -34.16
CA ALA A 574 -26.69 -35.99 -34.26
C ALA A 574 -27.89 -35.17 -34.74
N HIS A 575 -28.31 -34.18 -33.94
CA HIS A 575 -29.12 -33.07 -34.39
C HIS A 575 -28.52 -31.78 -33.83
N HIS A 576 -28.14 -30.90 -34.75
CA HIS A 576 -27.89 -29.49 -34.50
C HIS A 576 -29.21 -28.84 -34.16
N ASP A 577 -29.34 -28.26 -32.97
CA ASP A 577 -30.29 -27.18 -32.69
C ASP A 577 -29.70 -26.22 -31.66
N ASP A 578 -29.90 -24.95 -31.95
CA ASP A 578 -29.37 -23.74 -31.33
C ASP A 578 -30.09 -23.51 -29.98
N HIS A 579 -29.40 -23.79 -28.87
CA HIS A 579 -29.92 -23.54 -27.51
C HIS A 579 -28.91 -22.75 -26.69
N GLY A 580 -29.38 -21.62 -26.15
CA GLY A 580 -28.63 -20.74 -25.26
C GLY A 580 -27.97 -21.49 -24.13
N HIS A 581 -26.68 -21.24 -23.92
CA HIS A 581 -25.88 -21.86 -22.89
C HIS A 581 -26.38 -21.45 -21.50
N HIS A 582 -27.27 -22.25 -20.93
CA HIS A 582 -27.38 -22.39 -19.49
C HIS A 582 -26.06 -22.99 -18.99
N HIS A 583 -25.34 -22.25 -18.14
CA HIS A 583 -24.17 -22.77 -17.46
C HIS A 583 -24.60 -23.96 -16.60
N HIS A 584 -24.11 -25.15 -16.93
CA HIS A 584 -24.23 -26.33 -16.10
C HIS A 584 -23.49 -26.12 -14.78
N ASP A 585 -24.11 -26.55 -13.68
CA ASP A 585 -23.47 -26.78 -12.40
C ASP A 585 -22.20 -27.63 -12.58
N GLU A 586 -21.04 -27.14 -12.12
CA GLU A 586 -19.87 -28.01 -11.95
C GLU A 586 -20.15 -28.97 -10.78
N PRO A 587 -20.22 -30.30 -11.01
CA PRO A 587 -20.44 -31.24 -9.94
C PRO A 587 -19.11 -31.46 -9.23
N GLY A 588 -18.82 -30.65 -8.21
CA GLY A 588 -17.60 -30.82 -7.42
C GLY A 588 -17.51 -30.02 -6.12
N LEU A 589 -18.20 -28.88 -6.01
CA LEU A 589 -18.00 -27.95 -4.88
C LEU A 589 -19.24 -27.73 -4.01
N GLY A 590 -20.42 -28.22 -4.41
CA GLY A 590 -21.67 -27.88 -3.72
C GLY A 590 -21.87 -26.37 -3.58
N LEU A 591 -21.28 -25.58 -4.48
CA LEU A 591 -21.38 -24.13 -4.57
C LEU A 591 -22.03 -23.82 -5.92
N SER A 592 -23.18 -23.18 -5.92
CA SER A 592 -23.78 -22.65 -7.15
C SER A 592 -23.48 -21.15 -7.26
N SER A 593 -23.47 -20.67 -8.50
CA SER A 593 -23.17 -19.28 -8.81
C SER A 593 -24.31 -18.66 -9.60
N TRP A 594 -24.70 -17.45 -9.21
CA TRP A 594 -25.69 -16.64 -9.90
C TRP A 594 -25.00 -15.41 -10.46
N SER A 595 -25.26 -15.05 -11.72
CA SER A 595 -24.74 -13.82 -12.30
C SER A 595 -25.77 -13.14 -13.18
N ARG A 596 -25.81 -11.80 -13.12
CA ARG A 596 -26.72 -11.00 -13.92
C ARG A 596 -26.03 -9.73 -14.42
N ARG A 597 -26.21 -9.42 -15.70
CA ARG A 597 -25.93 -8.09 -16.24
C ARG A 597 -27.11 -7.19 -15.92
N LEU A 598 -26.81 -6.00 -15.41
CA LEU A 598 -27.82 -5.03 -15.03
C LEU A 598 -27.88 -3.97 -16.12
N SER A 599 -29.09 -3.70 -16.63
CA SER A 599 -29.30 -2.61 -17.59
C SER A 599 -30.02 -1.46 -16.90
N GLY A 600 -29.61 -0.22 -17.17
CA GLY A 600 -30.20 0.98 -16.56
C GLY A 600 -29.56 1.44 -15.24
N GLN A 601 -30.07 2.56 -14.73
CA GLN A 601 -29.63 3.15 -13.45
C GLN A 601 -30.38 2.50 -12.29
N VAL A 602 -29.64 2.10 -11.26
CA VAL A 602 -30.17 1.50 -10.03
C VAL A 602 -30.25 2.54 -8.92
N ASP A 603 -31.33 2.52 -8.15
CA ASP A 603 -31.45 3.35 -6.95
C ASP A 603 -30.57 2.81 -5.80
N ALA A 604 -29.86 3.71 -5.12
CA ALA A 604 -28.90 3.34 -4.09
C ALA A 604 -29.59 2.82 -2.81
N ASP A 605 -30.78 3.32 -2.48
CA ASP A 605 -31.54 2.88 -1.31
C ASP A 605 -32.23 1.54 -1.59
N GLY A 606 -32.78 1.36 -2.79
CA GLY A 606 -33.24 0.05 -3.27
C GLY A 606 -32.15 -1.03 -3.23
N LEU A 607 -30.94 -0.71 -3.73
CA LEU A 607 -29.82 -1.64 -3.67
C LEU A 607 -29.45 -2.01 -2.23
N ARG A 608 -29.43 -1.04 -1.30
CA ARG A 608 -29.18 -1.33 0.13
C ARG A 608 -30.21 -2.29 0.72
N ALA A 609 -31.49 -2.12 0.37
CA ALA A 609 -32.55 -3.01 0.84
C ALA A 609 -32.33 -4.44 0.35
N VAL A 610 -32.08 -4.64 -0.95
CA VAL A 610 -31.82 -5.97 -1.52
C VAL A 610 -30.58 -6.61 -0.91
N LEU A 611 -29.48 -5.87 -0.73
CA LEU A 611 -28.28 -6.41 -0.09
C LEU A 611 -28.52 -6.74 1.40
N GLY A 612 -29.39 -5.99 2.07
CA GLY A 612 -29.85 -6.29 3.44
C GLY A 612 -30.60 -7.61 3.53
N GLU A 613 -31.48 -7.90 2.57
CA GLU A 613 -32.21 -9.16 2.48
C GLU A 613 -31.28 -10.36 2.19
N VAL A 614 -30.25 -10.17 1.35
CA VAL A 614 -29.19 -11.17 1.13
C VAL A 614 -28.45 -11.45 2.44
N VAL A 615 -28.08 -10.41 3.18
CA VAL A 615 -27.42 -10.55 4.50
C VAL A 615 -28.33 -11.24 5.52
N ALA A 616 -29.64 -10.97 5.49
CA ALA A 616 -30.63 -11.60 6.35
C ALA A 616 -30.90 -13.08 5.99
N GLY A 617 -30.33 -13.59 4.88
CA GLY A 617 -30.45 -14.97 4.46
C GLY A 617 -31.68 -15.27 3.58
N HIS A 618 -32.42 -14.25 3.14
CA HIS A 618 -33.59 -14.44 2.27
C HIS A 618 -33.24 -14.83 0.83
N ALA A 619 -31.96 -14.72 0.45
CA ALA A 619 -31.43 -15.10 -0.86
C ALA A 619 -30.84 -16.53 -0.90
N GLY A 620 -31.18 -17.39 0.07
CA GLY A 620 -30.55 -18.70 0.24
C GLY A 620 -29.13 -18.62 0.81
N GLY A 621 -28.37 -19.71 0.68
CA GLY A 621 -27.00 -19.83 1.17
C GLY A 621 -25.99 -19.07 0.33
N VAL A 622 -26.01 -17.73 0.36
CA VAL A 622 -25.04 -16.84 -0.31
C VAL A 622 -23.84 -16.60 0.60
N ASP A 623 -22.69 -17.16 0.22
CA ASP A 623 -21.42 -16.95 0.95
C ASP A 623 -20.77 -15.61 0.56
N ARG A 624 -20.90 -15.23 -0.71
CA ARG A 624 -20.37 -13.97 -1.22
C ARG A 624 -21.18 -13.40 -2.38
N MET A 625 -21.36 -12.09 -2.39
CA MET A 625 -21.92 -11.36 -3.51
C MET A 625 -21.06 -10.15 -3.87
N LYS A 626 -20.87 -9.87 -5.16
CA LYS A 626 -20.17 -8.69 -5.64
C LYS A 626 -20.85 -8.13 -6.86
N GLY A 627 -20.79 -6.81 -7.01
CA GLY A 627 -21.21 -6.18 -8.25
C GLY A 627 -20.78 -4.74 -8.38
N ILE A 628 -20.99 -4.24 -9.58
CA ILE A 628 -20.85 -2.82 -9.92
C ILE A 628 -22.18 -2.37 -10.55
N VAL A 629 -22.68 -1.25 -10.07
CA VAL A 629 -23.93 -0.63 -10.55
C VAL A 629 -23.68 0.81 -10.93
N GLU A 630 -24.48 1.31 -11.85
CA GLU A 630 -24.55 2.72 -12.16
C GLU A 630 -25.76 3.32 -11.43
N THR A 631 -25.56 4.40 -10.68
CA THR A 631 -26.63 5.14 -9.98
C THR A 631 -26.67 6.58 -10.48
N SER A 632 -27.74 7.31 -10.15
CA SER A 632 -27.88 8.74 -10.48
C SER A 632 -26.77 9.63 -9.88
N ARG A 633 -26.05 9.16 -8.85
CA ARG A 633 -24.95 9.87 -8.20
C ARG A 633 -23.56 9.37 -8.59
N GLY A 634 -23.48 8.45 -9.55
CA GLY A 634 -22.24 7.84 -10.02
C GLY A 634 -22.22 6.33 -9.83
N TRP A 635 -21.07 5.73 -10.15
CA TRP A 635 -20.88 4.28 -10.11
C TRP A 635 -20.58 3.81 -8.70
N LEU A 636 -21.24 2.74 -8.27
CA LEU A 636 -21.01 2.10 -6.98
C LEU A 636 -20.56 0.66 -7.18
N ARG A 637 -19.67 0.22 -6.30
CA ARG A 637 -19.31 -1.18 -6.12
C ARG A 637 -19.91 -1.66 -4.81
N PHE A 638 -20.45 -2.87 -4.82
CA PHE A 638 -20.93 -3.53 -3.61
C PHE A 638 -20.26 -4.88 -3.39
N ASP A 639 -20.11 -5.27 -2.13
CA ASP A 639 -19.61 -6.58 -1.68
C ASP A 639 -20.43 -7.03 -0.47
N VAL A 640 -20.95 -8.25 -0.51
CA VAL A 640 -21.60 -8.95 0.60
C VAL A 640 -20.73 -10.14 0.95
N ALA A 641 -20.22 -10.19 2.18
CA ALA A 641 -19.44 -11.31 2.68
C ALA A 641 -19.55 -11.35 4.22
N GLY A 642 -19.57 -12.54 4.81
CA GLY A 642 -19.57 -12.70 6.27
C GLY A 642 -20.77 -12.03 6.97
N GLY A 643 -21.94 -12.04 6.34
CA GLY A 643 -23.17 -11.48 6.92
C GLY A 643 -23.21 -9.94 6.99
N ARG A 644 -22.44 -9.23 6.16
CA ARG A 644 -22.52 -7.76 6.03
C ARG A 644 -22.44 -7.34 4.57
N ALA A 645 -23.12 -6.23 4.24
CA ALA A 645 -23.08 -5.60 2.93
C ALA A 645 -22.29 -4.28 3.01
N SER A 646 -21.44 -4.04 2.01
CA SER A 646 -20.65 -2.81 1.87
C SER A 646 -20.89 -2.17 0.50
N LEU A 647 -20.83 -0.83 0.46
CA LEU A 647 -21.00 -0.01 -0.74
C LEU A 647 -19.88 1.04 -0.79
N ALA A 648 -19.20 1.15 -1.92
CA ALA A 648 -18.12 2.11 -2.15
C ALA A 648 -18.24 2.75 -3.54
N ALA A 649 -17.69 3.96 -3.70
CA ALA A 649 -17.60 4.61 -5.01
C ALA A 649 -16.69 3.81 -5.95
N HIS A 650 -17.09 3.67 -7.22
CA HIS A 650 -16.33 2.97 -8.26
C HIS A 650 -16.03 3.90 -9.42
N VAL A 651 -14.86 3.76 -10.04
CA VAL A 651 -14.50 4.48 -11.28
C VAL A 651 -14.46 3.45 -12.41
N PRO A 652 -15.41 3.47 -13.37
CA PRO A 652 -15.51 2.43 -14.39
C PRO A 652 -14.39 2.54 -15.42
N LYS A 653 -13.97 1.39 -15.96
CA LYS A 653 -13.07 1.35 -17.13
C LYS A 653 -13.86 1.65 -18.43
N PRO A 654 -13.21 2.13 -19.51
CA PRO A 654 -13.88 2.34 -20.80
C PRO A 654 -14.58 1.07 -21.28
N GLY A 655 -15.90 1.12 -21.47
CA GLY A 655 -16.74 -0.01 -21.90
C GLY A 655 -17.14 -1.00 -20.80
N GLU A 656 -16.87 -0.71 -19.52
CA GLU A 656 -17.30 -1.54 -18.40
C GLU A 656 -18.83 -1.46 -18.19
N THR A 657 -19.48 -2.60 -17.97
CA THR A 657 -20.94 -2.71 -17.85
C THR A 657 -21.37 -3.13 -16.45
N PRO A 658 -22.53 -2.63 -15.95
CA PRO A 658 -23.07 -3.01 -14.65
C PRO A 658 -23.39 -4.52 -14.56
N ARG A 659 -23.03 -5.14 -13.43
CA ARG A 659 -23.22 -6.58 -13.21
C ARG A 659 -23.23 -6.93 -11.73
N ALA A 660 -23.91 -8.02 -11.40
CA ALA A 660 -23.94 -8.65 -10.09
C ALA A 660 -23.57 -10.14 -10.22
N LEU A 661 -22.86 -10.67 -9.22
CA LEU A 661 -22.44 -12.06 -9.10
C LEU A 661 -22.62 -12.50 -7.63
N ALA A 662 -23.28 -13.62 -7.40
CA ALA A 662 -23.39 -14.29 -6.11
C ALA A 662 -22.81 -15.71 -6.21
N ILE A 663 -22.18 -16.18 -5.13
CA ILE A 663 -21.65 -17.53 -4.99
C ILE A 663 -22.03 -18.02 -3.60
N GLY A 664 -22.49 -19.26 -3.50
CA GLY A 664 -22.65 -19.91 -2.21
C GLY A 664 -23.18 -21.33 -2.31
N ALA A 665 -23.34 -21.98 -1.16
CA ALA A 665 -23.67 -23.41 -1.09
C ALA A 665 -25.06 -23.76 -1.66
N ASP A 666 -26.04 -22.86 -1.52
CA ASP A 666 -27.39 -23.03 -2.06
C ASP A 666 -28.12 -21.67 -2.22
N PRO A 667 -27.60 -20.73 -3.04
CA PRO A 667 -28.27 -19.47 -3.33
C PRO A 667 -29.62 -19.70 -4.02
N ASP A 668 -30.64 -18.97 -3.56
CA ASP A 668 -31.96 -18.91 -4.20
C ASP A 668 -31.84 -18.08 -5.48
N LEU A 669 -31.58 -18.77 -6.59
CA LEU A 669 -31.38 -18.16 -7.91
C LEU A 669 -32.62 -17.41 -8.39
N ILE A 670 -33.82 -17.87 -8.04
CA ILE A 670 -35.09 -17.27 -8.47
C ILE A 670 -35.31 -15.96 -7.71
N TRP A 671 -35.05 -15.97 -6.41
CA TRP A 671 -35.13 -14.77 -5.59
C TRP A 671 -34.13 -13.71 -6.05
N LEU A 672 -32.85 -14.10 -6.28
CA LEU A 672 -31.80 -13.20 -6.74
C LEU A 672 -32.15 -12.57 -8.09
N ASP A 673 -32.67 -13.38 -9.02
CA ASP A 673 -33.06 -12.89 -10.33
C ASP A 673 -34.23 -11.90 -10.25
N ARG A 674 -35.26 -12.21 -9.46
CA ARG A 674 -36.40 -11.31 -9.25
C ARG A 674 -35.99 -10.00 -8.58
N ALA A 675 -35.24 -10.07 -7.48
CA ALA A 675 -34.84 -8.89 -6.72
C ALA A 675 -34.00 -7.92 -7.56
N PHE A 676 -33.07 -8.44 -8.37
CA PHE A 676 -32.25 -7.60 -9.24
C PHE A 676 -32.95 -7.15 -10.53
N ALA A 677 -34.00 -7.85 -10.99
CA ALA A 677 -34.88 -7.35 -12.05
C ALA A 677 -35.74 -6.17 -11.58
N GLU A 678 -36.29 -6.26 -10.37
CA GLU A 678 -37.09 -5.20 -9.76
C GLU A 678 -36.24 -3.93 -9.51
N LEU A 679 -34.95 -4.09 -9.17
CA LEU A 679 -33.99 -2.99 -9.01
C LEU A 679 -33.72 -2.20 -10.30
N THR A 680 -33.78 -2.84 -11.47
CA THR A 680 -33.51 -2.21 -12.76
C THR A 680 -34.79 -1.83 -13.51
N GLY A 681 -35.97 -2.16 -12.98
CA GLY A 681 -37.26 -1.92 -13.62
C GLY A 681 -37.54 -2.81 -14.84
N GLU A 682 -36.86 -3.95 -14.94
CA GLU A 682 -37.06 -4.92 -16.03
C GLU A 682 -38.27 -5.82 -15.74
N ALA A 683 -39.13 -6.05 -16.74
CA ALA A 683 -40.27 -6.95 -16.60
C ALA A 683 -39.81 -8.40 -16.42
N VAL A 684 -40.18 -9.03 -15.30
CA VAL A 684 -39.92 -10.45 -15.03
C VAL A 684 -40.74 -11.31 -16.00
N SER A 685 -40.07 -11.95 -16.95
CA SER A 685 -40.68 -12.93 -17.86
C SER A 685 -41.11 -14.17 -17.09
N SER A 686 -42.41 -14.35 -16.85
CA SER A 686 -42.98 -15.58 -16.30
C SER A 686 -42.91 -16.70 -17.34
N SER A 687 -41.84 -17.47 -17.36
CA SER A 687 -41.80 -18.77 -18.05
C SER A 687 -41.14 -19.83 -17.17
N ALA A 688 -41.85 -20.23 -16.12
CA ALA A 688 -41.70 -21.55 -15.53
C ALA A 688 -43.11 -22.13 -15.42
N SER A 689 -43.37 -23.15 -16.24
CA SER A 689 -44.61 -23.91 -16.32
C SER A 689 -45.00 -24.49 -14.96
N GLU A 690 -46.19 -24.13 -14.48
CA GLU A 690 -46.90 -24.88 -13.43
C GLU A 690 -47.14 -26.33 -13.89
N PRO A 691 -46.87 -27.36 -13.07
CA PRO A 691 -47.56 -28.63 -13.23
C PRO A 691 -48.98 -28.47 -12.66
N ALA A 692 -49.96 -28.72 -13.51
CA ALA A 692 -51.38 -28.66 -13.17
C ALA A 692 -51.72 -29.55 -11.95
N VAL A 693 -52.29 -28.94 -10.91
CA VAL A 693 -53.05 -29.64 -9.86
C VAL A 693 -54.48 -29.12 -9.90
N THR A 694 -55.41 -30.01 -10.25
CA THR A 694 -56.85 -29.79 -10.10
C THR A 694 -57.30 -30.10 -8.66
N PRO A 695 -58.40 -29.51 -8.18
CA PRO A 695 -58.57 -29.14 -6.78
C PRO A 695 -59.21 -30.26 -5.95
N SER A 696 -58.83 -30.38 -4.68
CA SER A 696 -59.66 -31.03 -3.66
C SER A 696 -60.03 -30.03 -2.57
N LEU A 697 -61.35 -29.94 -2.36
CA LEU A 697 -62.03 -29.16 -1.36
C LEU A 697 -61.76 -29.73 0.03
N HIS A 698 -61.39 -28.89 1.00
CA HIS A 698 -62.16 -28.70 2.25
C HIS A 698 -61.44 -27.75 3.21
N ALA A 699 -62.03 -26.57 3.41
CA ALA A 699 -61.90 -25.79 4.64
C ALA A 699 -62.69 -26.47 5.78
N PRO A 700 -62.43 -26.12 7.05
CA PRO A 700 -63.41 -25.25 7.69
C PRO A 700 -62.84 -24.16 8.62
N ALA A 701 -63.40 -22.97 8.40
CA ALA A 701 -64.02 -22.06 9.38
C ALA A 701 -63.33 -21.72 10.71
N ALA A 702 -62.98 -20.44 10.83
CA ALA A 702 -62.99 -19.71 12.10
C ALA A 702 -64.43 -19.57 12.63
N ASN A 703 -64.62 -19.66 13.95
CA ASN A 703 -65.75 -19.02 14.61
C ASN A 703 -65.39 -18.57 16.04
N VAL A 704 -66.00 -17.45 16.40
CA VAL A 704 -65.70 -16.55 17.51
C VAL A 704 -66.72 -16.76 18.65
N LEU A 705 -66.36 -16.30 19.88
CA LEU A 705 -67.20 -15.77 21.00
C LEU A 705 -67.60 -16.72 22.16
N PRO A 706 -67.95 -16.20 23.38
CA PRO A 706 -67.47 -14.99 24.13
C PRO A 706 -67.42 -15.13 25.70
N ALA A 707 -67.17 -13.96 26.36
CA ALA A 707 -67.38 -13.53 27.78
C ALA A 707 -66.17 -13.70 28.73
N GLU A 708 -65.69 -12.70 29.48
CA GLU A 708 -66.29 -11.45 30.04
C GLU A 708 -65.57 -10.15 29.65
#